data_AF-A0A067T379-F1
#
_entry.id   AF-A0A067T379-F1
#
_cell.length_a   1.000
_cell.length_b   1.000
_cell.length_c   1.000
_cell.angle_alpha   90.00
_cell.angle_beta   90.00
_cell.angle_gamma   90.00
#
_symmetry.space_group_name_H-M   'P 1'
#
loop_
_entity.id
_entity.type
_entity.pdbx_description
1 polymer ?
#
loop_
_entity_poly.entity_id
_entity_poly.type
_entity_poly.pdbx_seq_one_letter_code
_entity_poly.pdbx_strand_id
1 'polypeptide(L)'
;MSTTTSSADIDPYRLPTNVKPTHYDVTIKTDLEKLTFQGLVKVSLDVKTETSSVVLNTSGLELGKASVYSNALKAEQLVTASAFDKAQERTTYGLSDKLPAGSTAEIRIAFSGELTGSMMGYYKASWEHEGKTKYYSLTQFEPTAARRAFPCWDEPLLKATFAITMISRADTTNLSNMAVISEEDVQAGNTPADLAEILASTANEKWKITKFGTTPPMSPYIVAFANGHWEFLETSVVMPLSGKTVPLRIYTTSDVIHQAQFALDVKAAVLPLYEKIFDVEYPLPKLDTLVACTASDFDAGAMENWGLITGRTSAFLLDPERANIQAKKQVAATQSHEVAHMWFGNITTMEWWNYLYLNEGFATLMGEVIIPGIIFPEWRVNSAFISEHLNRALSLDAKLSSHPIEVDCPDANDINQIFDALSYSKAGSVLRMLSSYVGEEKFLKGVSLYLKKKLFANSITHDLWEGIGAATGHNITELMENWITKIGFPVLTVTEDSKGITVRQDRFLETGPADPKDNETLWNVPLGILSIKDGKSVVDRSALLKERKSYFPLDTSKPFKLNAGTNGVYRVLYTPERLTQIAAEAAKDDSAFSLEDRMGLVYDTMSLSRAGLAKLSSALTLVELLKNEKECESSSFFCYLVWQGIGENLGDLKSIWWEHPEITAKLDAFRRSLFVPLVEKLGYQYPKGEPQDTSLLRTLAIGQATSGVGDEAVIKELRGRFKKYQETGDDSVIPADLERVIFTVAVREGGREEYDAIVKIHNKPKTPSQKISAIVAMGAAKNEELLEETLKFITSHARDQDVIYFFRSLTMNNKARRMLTKYLQEEYDAIYKRFEGNFTLSSLVSMSISFYSTKADYDTVEAFFKGKDTSKYNKSLAQALDSIRARTAYVERATEDLEKWLSGR
;
A
#
# COMPACT_ATOMS: atom_id res chain seq x y z
N MET A 1 -18.89 -55.17 3.30
CA MET A 1 -17.71 -54.54 3.94
C MET A 1 -17.89 -53.04 3.83
N SER A 2 -17.91 -52.38 4.98
CA SER A 2 -18.17 -50.96 5.15
C SER A 2 -17.03 -50.14 4.54
N THR A 3 -17.31 -49.34 3.51
CA THR A 3 -16.40 -48.28 3.08
C THR A 3 -16.75 -47.03 3.85
N THR A 4 -16.10 -46.87 5.00
CA THR A 4 -15.96 -45.60 5.70
C THR A 4 -15.44 -44.55 4.73
N THR A 5 -16.29 -43.61 4.35
CA THR A 5 -15.91 -42.32 3.75
C THR A 5 -14.94 -41.64 4.70
N SER A 6 -13.66 -41.58 4.33
CA SER A 6 -12.71 -40.72 5.02
C SER A 6 -13.19 -39.28 4.87
N SER A 7 -13.36 -38.60 6.00
CA SER A 7 -13.41 -37.14 6.06
C SER A 7 -12.24 -36.61 5.24
N ALA A 8 -12.52 -36.01 4.09
CA ALA A 8 -11.55 -35.12 3.46
C ALA A 8 -11.15 -34.09 4.53
N ASP A 9 -9.85 -33.88 4.71
CA ASP A 9 -9.30 -32.88 5.64
C ASP A 9 -10.01 -31.54 5.40
N ILE A 10 -10.95 -31.21 6.29
CA ILE A 10 -11.55 -29.88 6.33
C ILE A 10 -10.45 -29.01 6.93
N ASP A 11 -9.89 -28.12 6.13
CA ASP A 11 -9.02 -27.06 6.63
C ASP A 11 -9.71 -26.41 7.85
N PRO A 12 -9.12 -26.50 9.06
CA PRO A 12 -9.79 -26.04 10.28
C PRO A 12 -10.11 -24.54 10.22
N TYR A 13 -9.43 -23.78 9.36
CA TYR A 13 -9.61 -22.34 9.19
C TYR A 13 -10.61 -21.95 8.11
N ARG A 14 -11.20 -22.92 7.39
CA ARG A 14 -12.28 -22.67 6.41
C ARG A 14 -13.66 -23.01 6.95
N LEU A 15 -14.67 -22.30 6.46
CA LEU A 15 -16.07 -22.60 6.74
C LEU A 15 -16.49 -23.91 6.06
N PRO A 16 -17.42 -24.67 6.67
CA PRO A 16 -18.01 -25.84 6.04
C PRO A 16 -18.70 -25.51 4.72
N THR A 17 -18.54 -26.36 3.71
CA THR A 17 -19.15 -26.20 2.37
C THR A 17 -20.56 -26.79 2.26
N ASN A 18 -21.15 -27.19 3.40
CA ASN A 18 -22.47 -27.82 3.47
C ASN A 18 -23.61 -26.84 3.16
N VAL A 19 -23.42 -25.56 3.46
CA VAL A 19 -24.40 -24.48 3.28
C VAL A 19 -23.72 -23.31 2.59
N LYS A 20 -24.34 -22.79 1.53
CA LYS A 20 -23.83 -21.62 0.77
C LYS A 20 -24.82 -20.46 0.85
N PRO A 21 -24.40 -19.24 1.21
CA PRO A 21 -25.26 -18.06 1.12
C PRO A 21 -25.48 -17.63 -0.34
N THR A 22 -26.66 -17.10 -0.64
CA THR A 22 -27.02 -16.61 -2.00
C THR A 22 -27.52 -15.17 -2.00
N HIS A 23 -28.21 -14.75 -0.93
CA HIS A 23 -28.73 -13.40 -0.75
C HIS A 23 -28.70 -13.01 0.73
N TYR A 24 -28.36 -11.76 1.01
CA TYR A 24 -28.40 -11.12 2.31
C TYR A 24 -29.38 -9.94 2.27
N ASP A 25 -30.36 -9.92 3.16
CA ASP A 25 -31.18 -8.75 3.49
C ASP A 25 -30.73 -8.26 4.87
N VAL A 26 -30.01 -7.14 4.89
CA VAL A 26 -29.36 -6.58 6.07
C VAL A 26 -30.05 -5.27 6.41
N THR A 27 -30.76 -5.26 7.55
CA THR A 27 -31.31 -4.04 8.13
C THR A 27 -30.49 -3.62 9.33
N ILE A 28 -30.00 -2.38 9.34
CA ILE A 28 -29.15 -1.83 10.40
C ILE A 28 -29.74 -0.50 10.88
N LYS A 29 -29.95 -0.40 12.18
CA LYS A 29 -30.27 0.84 12.88
C LYS A 29 -29.02 1.39 13.55
N THR A 30 -28.68 2.63 13.23
CA THR A 30 -27.49 3.31 13.74
C THR A 30 -27.89 4.47 14.63
N ASP A 31 -27.40 4.47 15.88
CA ASP A 31 -27.59 5.56 16.83
C ASP A 31 -26.23 6.23 17.13
N LEU A 32 -25.98 7.37 16.49
CA LEU A 32 -24.74 8.14 16.66
C LEU A 32 -24.68 8.92 17.99
N GLU A 33 -25.80 9.06 18.71
CA GLU A 33 -25.80 9.69 20.04
C GLU A 33 -25.41 8.67 21.11
N LYS A 34 -25.94 7.44 21.01
CA LYS A 34 -25.59 6.33 21.91
C LYS A 34 -24.33 5.59 21.49
N LEU A 35 -23.85 5.81 20.28
CA LEU A 35 -22.71 5.12 19.67
C LEU A 35 -22.92 3.60 19.63
N THR A 36 -24.12 3.17 19.24
CA THR A 36 -24.52 1.76 19.14
C THR A 36 -25.22 1.48 17.83
N PHE A 37 -25.24 0.21 17.43
CA PHE A 37 -26.05 -0.26 16.31
C PHE A 37 -26.77 -1.56 16.65
N GLN A 38 -27.92 -1.74 16.01
CA GLN A 38 -28.74 -2.94 16.12
C GLN A 38 -29.19 -3.34 14.73
N GLY A 39 -29.31 -4.63 14.46
CA GLY A 39 -29.70 -5.09 13.14
C GLY A 39 -30.39 -6.43 13.12
N LEU A 40 -30.95 -6.73 11.95
CA LEU A 40 -31.51 -8.00 11.59
C LEU A 40 -30.92 -8.38 10.24
N VAL A 41 -30.31 -9.56 10.18
CA VAL A 41 -29.86 -10.15 8.92
C VAL A 41 -30.74 -11.34 8.58
N LYS A 42 -31.27 -11.35 7.36
CA LYS A 42 -31.92 -12.52 6.76
C LYS A 42 -31.01 -13.03 5.63
N VAL A 43 -30.62 -14.29 5.68
CA VAL A 43 -29.73 -14.88 4.68
C VAL A 43 -30.44 -16.03 3.99
N SER A 44 -30.58 -15.93 2.67
CA SER A 44 -31.02 -17.05 1.83
C SER A 44 -29.86 -18.01 1.61
N LEU A 45 -30.14 -19.30 1.82
CA LEU A 45 -29.16 -20.38 1.88
C LEU A 45 -29.49 -21.48 0.88
N ASP A 46 -28.47 -21.96 0.19
CA ASP A 46 -28.47 -23.21 -0.56
C ASP A 46 -27.86 -24.33 0.30
N VAL A 47 -28.63 -25.39 0.55
CA VAL A 47 -28.15 -26.55 1.31
C VAL A 47 -27.52 -27.54 0.33
N LYS A 48 -26.19 -27.67 0.34
CA LYS A 48 -25.45 -28.55 -0.57
C LYS A 48 -25.41 -29.99 -0.08
N THR A 49 -25.27 -30.18 1.23
CA THR A 49 -25.31 -31.50 1.88
C THR A 49 -26.26 -31.47 3.07
N GLU A 50 -26.92 -32.60 3.35
CA GLU A 50 -27.82 -32.71 4.50
C GLU A 50 -27.09 -32.32 5.79
N THR A 51 -27.65 -31.42 6.59
CA THR A 51 -26.99 -30.90 7.79
C THR A 51 -27.96 -30.60 8.92
N SER A 52 -27.52 -30.79 10.16
CA SER A 52 -28.22 -30.38 11.39
C SER A 52 -27.61 -29.13 12.02
N SER A 53 -26.63 -28.51 11.36
CA SER A 53 -25.98 -27.29 11.85
C SER A 53 -25.67 -26.31 10.74
N VAL A 54 -25.66 -25.03 11.11
CA VAL A 54 -25.25 -23.89 10.28
C VAL A 54 -24.10 -23.19 10.98
N VAL A 55 -22.97 -23.05 10.29
CA VAL A 55 -21.75 -22.41 10.82
C VAL A 55 -21.46 -21.17 10.00
N LEU A 56 -21.22 -20.04 10.67
CA LEU A 56 -20.91 -18.74 10.06
C LEU A 56 -19.94 -17.94 10.94
N ASN A 57 -19.41 -16.83 10.44
CA ASN A 57 -18.50 -15.96 11.17
C ASN A 57 -19.24 -14.88 11.96
N THR A 58 -18.75 -14.63 13.17
CA THR A 58 -19.14 -13.52 14.05
C THR A 58 -17.96 -13.11 14.92
N SER A 59 -17.84 -11.82 15.25
CA SER A 59 -16.87 -11.36 16.25
C SER A 59 -17.32 -10.04 16.88
N GLY A 60 -17.31 -9.96 18.21
CA GLY A 60 -17.66 -8.72 18.92
C GLY A 60 -19.13 -8.26 18.81
N LEU A 61 -20.05 -9.17 18.43
CA LEU A 61 -21.48 -8.91 18.33
C LEU A 61 -22.26 -9.67 19.39
N GLU A 62 -23.30 -9.04 19.92
CA GLU A 62 -24.32 -9.72 20.74
C GLU A 62 -25.39 -10.29 19.82
N LEU A 63 -25.54 -11.62 19.84
CA LEU A 63 -26.49 -12.32 18.97
C LEU A 63 -27.81 -12.56 19.72
N GLY A 64 -28.91 -12.09 19.12
CA GLY A 64 -30.26 -12.34 19.59
C GLY A 64 -30.80 -13.72 19.18
N LYS A 65 -32.12 -13.87 19.18
CA LYS A 65 -32.78 -15.10 18.73
C LYS A 65 -32.53 -15.31 17.23
N ALA A 66 -32.17 -16.54 16.86
CA ALA A 66 -32.07 -16.95 15.48
C ALA A 66 -33.17 -17.97 15.11
N SER A 67 -33.68 -17.88 13.90
CA SER A 67 -34.62 -18.86 13.34
C SER A 67 -34.20 -19.28 11.94
N VAL A 68 -34.54 -20.51 11.56
CA VAL A 68 -34.28 -21.04 10.22
C VAL A 68 -35.59 -21.53 9.62
N TYR A 69 -35.98 -20.94 8.50
CA TYR A 69 -37.08 -21.40 7.67
C TYR A 69 -36.55 -22.34 6.60
N SER A 70 -37.06 -23.57 6.53
CA SER A 70 -36.72 -24.52 5.46
C SER A 70 -37.84 -24.60 4.44
N ASN A 71 -37.54 -24.33 3.17
CA ASN A 71 -38.53 -24.43 2.09
C ASN A 71 -38.97 -25.89 1.86
N ALA A 72 -38.08 -26.86 2.10
CA ALA A 72 -38.40 -28.28 1.94
C ALA A 72 -39.32 -28.79 3.07
N LEU A 73 -39.06 -28.39 4.31
CA LEU A 73 -39.88 -28.77 5.46
C LEU A 73 -41.14 -27.90 5.59
N LYS A 74 -41.18 -26.75 4.90
CA LYS A 74 -42.21 -25.70 5.01
C LYS A 74 -42.44 -25.27 6.46
N ALA A 75 -41.39 -25.26 7.25
CA ALA A 75 -41.44 -25.01 8.69
C ALA A 75 -40.33 -24.03 9.09
N GLU A 76 -40.66 -23.15 10.03
CA GLU A 76 -39.69 -22.34 10.77
C GLU A 76 -39.31 -23.10 12.03
N GLN A 77 -38.01 -23.30 12.24
CA GLN A 77 -37.47 -23.87 13.47
C GLN A 77 -36.58 -22.84 14.17
N LEU A 78 -36.72 -22.77 15.49
CA LEU A 78 -35.80 -22.01 16.34
C LEU A 78 -34.50 -22.81 16.49
N VAL A 79 -33.37 -22.10 16.54
CA VAL A 79 -32.08 -22.75 16.83
C VAL A 79 -32.11 -23.36 18.23
N THR A 80 -31.68 -24.62 18.36
CA THR A 80 -31.75 -25.37 19.63
C THR A 80 -30.55 -25.11 20.53
N ALA A 81 -29.42 -24.75 19.92
CA ALA A 81 -28.18 -24.41 20.59
C ALA A 81 -27.37 -23.42 19.75
N SER A 82 -26.62 -22.55 20.42
CA SER A 82 -25.58 -21.74 19.80
C SER A 82 -24.26 -21.97 20.55
N ALA A 83 -23.18 -22.16 19.79
CA ALA A 83 -21.82 -22.25 20.33
C ALA A 83 -20.94 -21.24 19.59
N PHE A 84 -20.19 -20.45 20.35
CA PHE A 84 -19.24 -19.48 19.82
C PHE A 84 -17.82 -19.97 20.03
N ASP A 85 -17.08 -20.14 18.94
CA ASP A 85 -15.64 -20.38 18.95
C ASP A 85 -14.91 -19.05 18.83
N LYS A 86 -14.29 -18.61 19.94
CA LYS A 86 -13.53 -17.36 20.00
C LYS A 86 -12.24 -17.40 19.18
N ALA A 87 -11.60 -18.57 19.05
CA ALA A 87 -10.34 -18.69 18.34
C ALA A 87 -10.54 -18.61 16.82
N GLN A 88 -11.64 -19.20 16.33
CA GLN A 88 -11.99 -19.22 14.90
C GLN A 88 -12.97 -18.10 14.49
N GLU A 89 -13.48 -17.33 15.45
CA GLU A 89 -14.52 -16.31 15.25
C GLU A 89 -15.74 -16.85 14.50
N ARG A 90 -16.30 -17.96 15.02
CA ARG A 90 -17.43 -18.68 14.42
C ARG A 90 -18.56 -18.92 15.39
N THR A 91 -19.78 -18.79 14.90
CA THR A 91 -20.99 -19.27 15.59
C THR A 91 -21.51 -20.51 14.89
N THR A 92 -21.78 -21.57 15.66
CA THR A 92 -22.49 -22.76 15.21
C THR A 92 -23.91 -22.75 15.77
N TYR A 93 -24.90 -22.78 14.89
CA TYR A 93 -26.31 -22.94 15.22
C TYR A 93 -26.75 -24.39 15.02
N GLY A 94 -27.24 -25.03 16.08
CA GLY A 94 -27.84 -26.35 16.03
C GLY A 94 -29.32 -26.28 15.64
N LEU A 95 -29.77 -27.24 14.83
CA LEU A 95 -31.15 -27.37 14.35
C LEU A 95 -31.78 -28.66 14.87
N SER A 96 -33.08 -28.63 15.19
CA SER A 96 -33.82 -29.82 15.61
C SER A 96 -34.08 -30.76 14.44
N ASP A 97 -34.47 -30.19 13.30
CA ASP A 97 -34.72 -30.93 12.07
C ASP A 97 -33.59 -30.66 11.06
N LYS A 98 -33.10 -31.74 10.45
CA LYS A 98 -32.06 -31.65 9.43
C LYS A 98 -32.57 -30.90 8.20
N LEU A 99 -31.71 -30.04 7.66
CA LEU A 99 -31.93 -29.40 6.37
C LEU A 99 -31.61 -30.40 5.25
N PRO A 100 -32.56 -30.72 4.35
CA PRO A 100 -32.32 -31.67 3.27
C PRO A 100 -31.29 -31.15 2.24
N ALA A 101 -30.45 -32.04 1.71
CA ALA A 101 -29.54 -31.71 0.61
C ALA A 101 -30.31 -31.26 -0.65
N GLY A 102 -29.78 -30.27 -1.37
CA GLY A 102 -30.41 -29.70 -2.57
C GLY A 102 -31.61 -28.79 -2.30
N SER A 103 -31.94 -28.50 -1.04
CA SER A 103 -33.01 -27.58 -0.66
C SER A 103 -32.51 -26.16 -0.42
N THR A 104 -33.45 -25.23 -0.25
CA THR A 104 -33.16 -23.85 0.15
C THR A 104 -33.73 -23.55 1.54
N ALA A 105 -33.06 -22.67 2.27
CA ALA A 105 -33.46 -22.22 3.59
C ALA A 105 -33.23 -20.71 3.75
N GLU A 106 -33.85 -20.10 4.75
CA GLU A 106 -33.59 -18.71 5.16
C GLU A 106 -33.25 -18.71 6.65
N ILE A 107 -32.11 -18.15 7.02
CA ILE A 107 -31.75 -17.92 8.43
C ILE A 107 -31.96 -16.45 8.79
N ARG A 108 -32.58 -16.19 9.93
CA ARG A 108 -32.81 -14.86 10.48
C ARG A 108 -32.05 -14.72 11.79
N ILE A 109 -31.27 -13.65 11.93
CA ILE A 109 -30.43 -13.41 13.11
C ILE A 109 -30.53 -11.94 13.49
N ALA A 110 -31.07 -11.66 14.67
CA ALA A 110 -30.98 -10.34 15.29
C ALA A 110 -29.60 -10.17 15.95
N PHE A 111 -29.03 -8.97 15.89
CA PHE A 111 -27.73 -8.68 16.49
C PHE A 111 -27.64 -7.23 16.98
N SER A 112 -26.72 -6.98 17.92
CA SER A 112 -26.35 -5.65 18.39
C SER A 112 -24.85 -5.52 18.62
N GLY A 113 -24.34 -4.29 18.53
CA GLY A 113 -22.94 -3.97 18.76
C GLY A 113 -22.72 -2.50 19.10
N GLU A 114 -21.51 -2.20 19.56
CA GLU A 114 -21.07 -0.84 19.86
C GLU A 114 -20.24 -0.27 18.71
N LEU A 115 -20.39 1.03 18.42
CA LEU A 115 -19.52 1.74 17.49
C LEU A 115 -18.21 2.09 18.20
N THR A 116 -17.22 1.24 18.02
CA THR A 116 -15.88 1.44 18.59
C THR A 116 -15.03 2.41 17.77
N GLY A 117 -13.88 2.85 18.29
CA GLY A 117 -12.87 3.61 17.52
C GLY A 117 -11.76 2.73 16.93
N SER A 118 -12.05 1.46 16.66
CA SER A 118 -11.04 0.46 16.26
C SER A 118 -10.56 0.56 14.82
N MET A 119 -11.18 1.41 13.99
CA MET A 119 -10.94 1.52 12.53
C MET A 119 -11.21 0.24 11.72
N MET A 120 -11.92 -0.74 12.30
CA MET A 120 -12.31 -1.99 11.63
C MET A 120 -13.76 -2.37 11.96
N GLY A 121 -14.39 -3.15 11.08
CA GLY A 121 -15.79 -3.54 11.23
C GLY A 121 -16.70 -2.33 10.99
N TYR A 122 -17.74 -2.17 11.81
CA TYR A 122 -18.57 -0.98 11.82
C TYR A 122 -18.20 -0.07 13.00
N TYR A 123 -17.58 1.06 12.71
CA TYR A 123 -16.91 1.89 13.72
C TYR A 123 -17.34 3.36 13.62
N LYS A 124 -16.99 4.13 14.66
CA LYS A 124 -17.23 5.58 14.71
C LYS A 124 -15.97 6.37 14.40
N ALA A 125 -16.22 7.53 13.84
CA ALA A 125 -15.29 8.62 13.61
C ALA A 125 -15.84 9.89 14.25
N SER A 126 -14.97 10.86 14.55
CA SER A 126 -15.39 12.11 15.22
C SER A 126 -14.73 13.33 14.58
N TRP A 127 -15.50 14.38 14.31
CA TRP A 127 -14.97 15.64 13.77
C TRP A 127 -15.42 16.83 14.61
N GLU A 128 -14.61 17.87 14.65
CA GLU A 128 -14.93 19.11 15.37
C GLU A 128 -15.66 20.07 14.43
N HIS A 129 -16.88 20.46 14.82
CA HIS A 129 -17.70 21.40 14.07
C HIS A 129 -18.26 22.47 15.01
N GLU A 130 -17.94 23.75 14.74
CA GLU A 130 -18.36 24.89 15.57
C GLU A 130 -18.02 24.74 17.07
N GLY A 131 -16.88 24.10 17.38
CA GLY A 131 -16.43 23.84 18.75
C GLY A 131 -17.17 22.72 19.48
N LYS A 132 -17.92 21.87 18.75
CA LYS A 132 -18.54 20.65 19.27
C LYS A 132 -18.03 19.43 18.49
N THR A 133 -17.72 18.37 19.23
CA THR A 133 -17.45 17.05 18.65
C THR A 133 -18.73 16.43 18.10
N LYS A 134 -18.78 16.16 16.80
CA LYS A 134 -19.82 15.39 16.13
C LYS A 134 -19.28 14.02 15.72
N TYR A 135 -20.16 13.04 15.62
CA TYR A 135 -19.80 11.68 15.21
C TYR A 135 -20.40 11.32 13.86
N TYR A 136 -19.73 10.41 13.16
CA TYR A 136 -20.26 9.66 12.04
C TYR A 136 -19.76 8.22 12.10
N SER A 137 -20.36 7.34 11.32
CA SER A 137 -20.04 5.92 11.28
C SER A 137 -19.74 5.48 9.86
N LEU A 138 -18.84 4.52 9.73
CA LEU A 138 -18.42 3.94 8.46
C LEU A 138 -17.88 2.52 8.68
N THR A 139 -17.71 1.78 7.59
CA THR A 139 -17.32 0.37 7.59
C THR A 139 -15.95 0.15 6.95
N GLN A 140 -15.14 -0.71 7.56
CA GLN A 140 -13.91 -1.27 6.97
C GLN A 140 -13.91 -2.78 7.22
N PHE A 141 -14.15 -3.58 6.17
CA PHE A 141 -14.36 -5.02 6.31
C PHE A 141 -13.21 -5.88 5.80
N GLU A 142 -12.33 -5.36 4.95
CA GLU A 142 -11.19 -6.14 4.48
C GLU A 142 -10.14 -6.33 5.60
N PRO A 143 -9.58 -7.55 5.76
CA PRO A 143 -9.91 -8.79 5.04
C PRO A 143 -11.09 -9.58 5.64
N THR A 144 -11.24 -9.57 6.96
CA THR A 144 -12.17 -10.47 7.69
C THR A 144 -12.96 -9.76 8.79
N ALA A 145 -13.36 -8.52 8.55
CA ALA A 145 -14.02 -7.67 9.53
C ALA A 145 -15.53 -7.47 9.25
N ALA A 146 -16.09 -8.01 8.15
CA ALA A 146 -17.54 -7.98 7.93
C ALA A 146 -18.30 -8.69 9.06
N ARG A 147 -17.72 -9.78 9.58
CA ARG A 147 -18.22 -10.52 10.77
C ARG A 147 -18.34 -9.70 12.05
N ARG A 148 -17.75 -8.50 12.11
CA ARG A 148 -17.85 -7.55 13.24
C ARG A 148 -18.99 -6.57 13.11
N ALA A 149 -19.63 -6.50 11.94
CA ALA A 149 -20.76 -5.62 11.69
C ALA A 149 -22.07 -6.41 11.55
N PHE A 150 -22.04 -7.59 10.95
CA PHE A 150 -23.19 -8.49 10.89
C PHE A 150 -22.74 -9.96 10.75
N PRO A 151 -23.52 -10.93 11.27
CA PRO A 151 -23.23 -12.35 11.09
C PRO A 151 -23.25 -12.76 9.61
N CYS A 152 -22.15 -13.34 9.11
CA CYS A 152 -22.02 -13.68 7.69
C CYS A 152 -21.02 -14.81 7.42
N TRP A 153 -20.97 -15.29 6.18
CA TRP A 153 -19.95 -16.25 5.71
C TRP A 153 -18.78 -15.44 5.15
N ASP A 154 -17.88 -15.03 6.02
CA ASP A 154 -16.88 -14.00 5.76
C ASP A 154 -15.63 -14.58 5.07
N GLU A 155 -15.86 -15.13 3.87
CA GLU A 155 -14.83 -15.62 2.94
C GLU A 155 -15.05 -15.04 1.53
N PRO A 156 -13.99 -14.65 0.80
CA PRO A 156 -14.13 -14.03 -0.52
C PRO A 156 -14.77 -14.93 -1.59
N LEU A 157 -14.65 -16.26 -1.46
CA LEU A 157 -15.28 -17.25 -2.35
C LEU A 157 -16.82 -17.27 -2.27
N LEU A 158 -17.37 -16.84 -1.14
CA LEU A 158 -18.78 -16.99 -0.82
C LEU A 158 -19.57 -15.74 -1.24
N LYS A 159 -19.46 -15.39 -2.53
CA LYS A 159 -20.20 -14.27 -3.13
C LYS A 159 -21.71 -14.46 -3.01
N ALA A 160 -22.40 -13.37 -2.68
CA ALA A 160 -23.85 -13.28 -2.59
C ALA A 160 -24.33 -11.88 -3.01
N THR A 161 -25.63 -11.74 -3.19
CA THR A 161 -26.26 -10.42 -3.40
C THR A 161 -26.65 -9.80 -2.06
N PHE A 162 -26.57 -8.48 -1.93
CA PHE A 162 -26.87 -7.77 -0.68
C PHE A 162 -27.94 -6.71 -0.92
N ALA A 163 -28.99 -6.73 -0.11
CA ALA A 163 -29.97 -5.66 0.04
C ALA A 163 -29.74 -4.99 1.39
N ILE A 164 -29.36 -3.71 1.38
CA ILE A 164 -29.06 -2.95 2.59
C ILE A 164 -30.20 -1.98 2.88
N THR A 165 -30.68 -2.00 4.12
CA THR A 165 -31.63 -1.02 4.66
C THR A 165 -31.02 -0.37 5.90
N MET A 166 -30.95 0.96 5.89
CA MET A 166 -30.43 1.74 7.02
C MET A 166 -31.54 2.51 7.71
N ILE A 167 -31.55 2.46 9.04
CA ILE A 167 -32.44 3.23 9.91
C ILE A 167 -31.58 4.22 10.69
N SER A 168 -31.78 5.51 10.47
CA SER A 168 -30.95 6.57 11.06
C SER A 168 -31.79 7.76 11.47
N ARG A 169 -31.18 8.76 12.11
CA ARG A 169 -31.81 10.07 12.33
C ARG A 169 -32.11 10.76 10.99
N ALA A 170 -33.16 11.58 10.97
CA ALA A 170 -33.64 12.24 9.75
C ALA A 170 -32.67 13.30 9.19
N ASP A 171 -31.81 13.87 10.03
CA ASP A 171 -30.83 14.92 9.71
C ASP A 171 -29.45 14.39 9.31
N THR A 172 -29.28 13.06 9.25
CA THR A 172 -28.05 12.40 8.77
C THR A 172 -28.24 11.79 7.39
N THR A 173 -27.15 11.62 6.65
CA THR A 173 -27.12 10.99 5.32
C THR A 173 -26.71 9.52 5.48
N ASN A 174 -27.41 8.61 4.80
CA ASN A 174 -27.04 7.20 4.69
C ASN A 174 -26.34 6.96 3.35
N LEU A 175 -25.21 6.26 3.37
CA LEU A 175 -24.48 5.82 2.19
C LEU A 175 -24.31 4.31 2.21
N SER A 176 -24.35 3.66 1.04
CA SER A 176 -24.05 2.24 0.87
C SER A 176 -23.54 1.97 -0.55
N ASN A 177 -23.30 0.71 -0.91
CA ASN A 177 -22.79 0.27 -2.22
C ASN A 177 -23.66 0.74 -3.39
N MET A 178 -24.99 0.59 -3.27
CA MET A 178 -25.96 0.87 -4.35
C MET A 178 -26.60 2.24 -4.22
N ALA A 179 -27.33 2.68 -5.25
CA ALA A 179 -28.13 3.89 -5.20
C ALA A 179 -29.35 3.72 -4.26
N VAL A 180 -29.81 4.82 -3.67
CA VAL A 180 -31.03 4.87 -2.85
C VAL A 180 -32.26 4.61 -3.75
N ILE A 181 -33.11 3.67 -3.34
CA ILE A 181 -34.40 3.38 -3.97
C ILE A 181 -35.51 4.20 -3.31
N SER A 182 -35.54 4.23 -1.98
CA SER A 182 -36.53 4.98 -1.22
C SER A 182 -35.95 5.50 0.09
N GLU A 183 -36.46 6.65 0.53
CA GLU A 183 -36.18 7.23 1.84
C GLU A 183 -37.51 7.70 2.44
N GLU A 184 -37.85 7.18 3.63
CA GLU A 184 -39.14 7.41 4.28
C GLU A 184 -38.95 7.74 5.77
N ASP A 185 -39.65 8.76 6.26
CA ASP A 185 -39.67 9.07 7.70
C ASP A 185 -40.46 8.00 8.48
N VAL A 186 -39.93 7.58 9.62
CA VAL A 186 -40.61 6.65 10.53
C VAL A 186 -41.78 7.36 11.22
N GLN A 187 -43.02 7.03 10.84
CA GLN A 187 -44.23 7.53 11.51
C GLN A 187 -44.84 6.47 12.45
N ALA A 188 -45.38 6.93 13.58
CA ALA A 188 -46.06 6.06 14.54
C ALA A 188 -47.33 5.44 13.90
N GLY A 189 -47.32 4.11 13.71
CA GLY A 189 -48.47 3.34 13.20
C GLY A 189 -48.33 2.78 11.78
N ASN A 190 -47.28 3.13 11.03
CA ASN A 190 -46.99 2.57 9.69
C ASN A 190 -45.68 1.75 9.67
N THR A 191 -45.36 1.11 10.80
CA THR A 191 -44.13 0.34 10.98
C THR A 191 -44.27 -1.02 10.31
N PRO A 192 -43.37 -1.42 9.38
CA PRO A 192 -43.36 -2.78 8.86
C PRO A 192 -43.25 -3.79 10.02
N ALA A 193 -44.08 -4.84 10.01
CA ALA A 193 -44.17 -5.81 11.11
C ALA A 193 -42.79 -6.42 11.44
N ASP A 194 -41.97 -6.67 10.43
CA ASP A 194 -40.62 -7.22 10.54
C ASP A 194 -39.60 -6.27 11.18
N LEU A 195 -39.89 -4.96 11.21
CA LEU A 195 -39.01 -3.93 11.79
C LEU A 195 -39.54 -3.38 13.11
N ALA A 196 -40.72 -3.83 13.55
CA ALA A 196 -41.37 -3.33 14.75
C ALA A 196 -40.51 -3.52 16.01
N GLU A 197 -39.73 -4.60 16.09
CA GLU A 197 -38.83 -4.87 17.23
C GLU A 197 -37.64 -3.91 17.29
N ILE A 198 -37.02 -3.60 16.14
CA ILE A 198 -35.89 -2.65 16.03
C ILE A 198 -36.37 -1.19 16.24
N LEU A 199 -37.57 -0.88 15.74
CA LEU A 199 -38.20 0.45 15.80
C LEU A 199 -38.98 0.71 17.11
N ALA A 200 -39.20 -0.30 17.96
CA ALA A 200 -39.87 -0.10 19.26
C ALA A 200 -39.14 0.92 20.15
N SER A 201 -37.82 1.09 19.94
CA SER A 201 -36.96 2.01 20.68
C SER A 201 -36.90 3.44 20.12
N THR A 202 -37.67 3.78 19.07
CA THR A 202 -37.61 5.10 18.37
C THR A 202 -38.81 6.01 18.63
N ALA A 203 -39.69 5.67 19.59
CA ALA A 203 -41.05 6.20 19.71
C ALA A 203 -41.20 7.74 19.92
N ASN A 204 -40.12 8.49 20.15
CA ASN A 204 -40.18 9.93 20.47
C ASN A 204 -39.26 10.81 19.58
N GLU A 205 -38.67 10.28 18.52
CA GLU A 205 -37.61 10.95 17.75
C GLU A 205 -37.82 10.82 16.24
N LYS A 206 -37.25 11.74 15.45
CA LYS A 206 -37.34 11.70 13.98
C LYS A 206 -36.29 10.77 13.39
N TRP A 207 -36.73 9.57 13.04
CA TRP A 207 -35.94 8.55 12.34
C TRP A 207 -36.39 8.44 10.89
N LYS A 208 -35.50 7.98 10.01
CA LYS A 208 -35.80 7.65 8.62
C LYS A 208 -35.28 6.26 8.25
N ILE A 209 -35.93 5.66 7.26
CA ILE A 209 -35.56 4.38 6.68
C ILE A 209 -35.09 4.65 5.25
N THR A 210 -33.83 4.36 4.96
CA THR A 210 -33.24 4.46 3.62
C THR A 210 -33.04 3.04 3.07
N LYS A 211 -33.68 2.72 1.96
CA LYS A 211 -33.52 1.43 1.26
C LYS A 211 -32.64 1.61 0.04
N PHE A 212 -31.61 0.78 -0.07
CA PHE A 212 -30.69 0.78 -1.21
C PHE A 212 -31.03 -0.33 -2.21
N GLY A 213 -30.55 -0.17 -3.44
CA GLY A 213 -30.64 -1.24 -4.45
C GLY A 213 -29.93 -2.52 -4.04
N THR A 214 -30.36 -3.63 -4.62
CA THR A 214 -29.68 -4.93 -4.44
C THR A 214 -28.39 -4.96 -5.25
N THR A 215 -27.29 -5.33 -4.61
CA THR A 215 -25.99 -5.43 -5.27
C THR A 215 -25.95 -6.61 -6.25
N PRO A 216 -25.08 -6.56 -7.28
CA PRO A 216 -24.63 -7.77 -7.96
C PRO A 216 -23.97 -8.75 -6.97
N PRO A 217 -23.75 -10.02 -7.37
CA PRO A 217 -23.00 -10.98 -6.56
C PRO A 217 -21.61 -10.45 -6.23
N MET A 218 -21.32 -10.29 -4.94
CA MET A 218 -20.09 -9.69 -4.45
C MET A 218 -19.66 -10.35 -3.13
N SER A 219 -18.40 -10.16 -2.74
CA SER A 219 -17.85 -10.76 -1.52
C SER A 219 -18.23 -9.92 -0.28
N PRO A 220 -18.31 -10.51 0.93
CA PRO A 220 -18.71 -9.79 2.14
C PRO A 220 -17.80 -8.60 2.49
N TYR A 221 -16.49 -8.71 2.22
CA TYR A 221 -15.50 -7.68 2.58
C TYR A 221 -15.66 -6.34 1.83
N ILE A 222 -16.39 -6.32 0.70
CA ILE A 222 -16.66 -5.11 -0.09
C ILE A 222 -18.05 -4.53 0.15
N VAL A 223 -18.83 -5.11 1.08
CA VAL A 223 -20.04 -4.46 1.61
C VAL A 223 -19.60 -3.20 2.34
N ALA A 224 -20.28 -2.09 2.09
CA ALA A 224 -20.07 -0.86 2.84
C ALA A 224 -21.36 -0.12 3.12
N PHE A 225 -21.39 0.51 4.28
CA PHE A 225 -22.43 1.46 4.65
C PHE A 225 -21.90 2.48 5.66
N ALA A 226 -22.47 3.68 5.63
CA ALA A 226 -22.02 4.77 6.48
C ALA A 226 -23.22 5.68 6.84
N ASN A 227 -23.22 6.23 8.05
CA ASN A 227 -24.18 7.25 8.47
C ASN A 227 -23.49 8.46 9.12
N GLY A 228 -23.86 9.67 8.72
CA GLY A 228 -23.25 10.91 9.23
C GLY A 228 -23.75 12.19 8.56
N HIS A 229 -23.21 13.33 8.99
CA HIS A 229 -23.48 14.63 8.36
C HIS A 229 -22.36 14.94 7.35
N TRP A 230 -22.67 14.86 6.06
CA TRP A 230 -21.71 15.10 4.99
C TRP A 230 -22.26 16.05 3.95
N GLU A 231 -21.34 16.77 3.31
CA GLU A 231 -21.56 17.44 2.04
C GLU A 231 -20.91 16.65 0.92
N PHE A 232 -21.30 16.90 -0.32
CA PHE A 232 -20.70 16.23 -1.46
C PHE A 232 -20.49 17.16 -2.65
N LEU A 233 -19.45 16.86 -3.42
CA LEU A 233 -19.29 17.34 -4.79
C LEU A 233 -19.76 16.26 -5.75
N GLU A 234 -20.40 16.65 -6.84
CA GLU A 234 -20.94 15.72 -7.84
C GLU A 234 -20.50 16.12 -9.25
N THR A 235 -20.18 15.11 -10.05
CA THR A 235 -20.10 15.21 -11.51
C THR A 235 -20.74 13.96 -12.13
N SER A 236 -20.83 13.89 -13.45
CA SER A 236 -21.33 12.70 -14.13
C SER A 236 -20.53 12.43 -15.40
N VAL A 237 -20.38 11.14 -15.72
CA VAL A 237 -19.66 10.70 -16.91
C VAL A 237 -20.53 9.76 -17.74
N VAL A 238 -20.42 9.87 -19.06
CA VAL A 238 -21.07 8.94 -19.99
C VAL A 238 -20.11 7.78 -20.26
N MET A 239 -20.55 6.58 -19.92
CA MET A 239 -19.75 5.36 -20.04
C MET A 239 -19.62 4.94 -21.52
N PRO A 240 -18.41 4.72 -22.04
CA PRO A 240 -18.19 4.46 -23.47
C PRO A 240 -18.82 3.19 -24.01
N LEU A 241 -18.99 2.13 -23.19
CA LEU A 241 -19.59 0.87 -23.67
C LEU A 241 -21.11 0.87 -23.54
N SER A 242 -21.61 1.25 -22.36
CA SER A 242 -23.04 1.17 -22.05
C SER A 242 -23.84 2.40 -22.50
N GLY A 243 -23.17 3.53 -22.75
CA GLY A 243 -23.81 4.82 -23.02
C GLY A 243 -24.57 5.40 -21.81
N LYS A 244 -24.48 4.78 -20.64
CA LYS A 244 -25.15 5.22 -19.41
C LYS A 244 -24.42 6.40 -18.79
N THR A 245 -25.16 7.36 -18.27
CA THR A 245 -24.61 8.45 -17.44
C THR A 245 -24.50 7.97 -16.01
N VAL A 246 -23.28 7.89 -15.48
CA VAL A 246 -22.99 7.47 -14.10
C VAL A 246 -22.64 8.72 -13.27
N PRO A 247 -23.40 9.02 -12.19
CA PRO A 247 -23.04 10.06 -11.24
C PRO A 247 -21.86 9.61 -10.39
N LEU A 248 -20.94 10.55 -10.18
CA LEU A 248 -19.72 10.40 -9.40
C LEU A 248 -19.77 11.42 -8.27
N ARG A 249 -19.63 10.97 -7.03
CA ARG A 249 -19.68 11.86 -5.86
C ARG A 249 -18.48 11.68 -4.96
N ILE A 250 -18.08 12.75 -4.28
CA ILE A 250 -17.14 12.68 -3.15
C ILE A 250 -17.81 13.33 -1.94
N TYR A 251 -18.05 12.51 -0.92
CA TYR A 251 -18.61 12.87 0.37
C TYR A 251 -17.50 13.14 1.38
N THR A 252 -17.64 14.21 2.15
CA THR A 252 -16.71 14.59 3.21
C THR A 252 -17.40 15.56 4.16
N THR A 253 -16.76 15.94 5.27
CA THR A 253 -17.28 16.95 6.18
C THR A 253 -17.22 18.35 5.53
N SER A 254 -18.12 19.23 5.94
CA SER A 254 -18.33 20.54 5.30
C SER A 254 -17.13 21.50 5.41
N ASP A 255 -16.27 21.31 6.40
CA ASP A 255 -15.07 22.12 6.61
C ASP A 255 -13.97 21.87 5.55
N VAL A 256 -13.96 20.70 4.91
CA VAL A 256 -12.90 20.31 3.96
C VAL A 256 -13.40 19.93 2.56
N ILE A 257 -14.71 20.04 2.29
CA ILE A 257 -15.32 19.70 0.98
C ILE A 257 -14.66 20.41 -0.21
N HIS A 258 -14.20 21.65 -0.03
CA HIS A 258 -13.52 22.43 -1.05
C HIS A 258 -12.20 21.80 -1.52
N GLN A 259 -11.62 20.87 -0.76
CA GLN A 259 -10.37 20.17 -1.08
C GLN A 259 -10.58 18.89 -1.90
N ALA A 260 -11.83 18.46 -2.12
CA ALA A 260 -12.16 17.20 -2.80
C ALA A 260 -12.22 17.30 -4.33
N GLN A 261 -12.17 18.51 -4.90
CA GLN A 261 -12.40 18.73 -6.34
C GLN A 261 -11.43 17.94 -7.22
N PHE A 262 -10.14 17.93 -6.88
CA PHE A 262 -9.13 17.26 -7.69
C PHE A 262 -9.36 15.74 -7.75
N ALA A 263 -9.74 15.11 -6.63
CA ALA A 263 -10.08 13.68 -6.64
C ALA A 263 -11.33 13.39 -7.49
N LEU A 264 -12.31 14.30 -7.52
CA LEU A 264 -13.50 14.16 -8.35
C LEU A 264 -13.14 14.23 -9.84
N ASP A 265 -12.27 15.16 -10.21
CA ASP A 265 -11.79 15.33 -11.59
C ASP A 265 -11.01 14.10 -12.06
N VAL A 266 -10.10 13.56 -11.22
CA VAL A 266 -9.38 12.32 -11.52
C VAL A 266 -10.34 11.16 -11.69
N LYS A 267 -11.30 10.99 -10.77
CA LYS A 267 -12.31 9.92 -10.86
C LYS A 267 -13.09 9.98 -12.18
N ALA A 268 -13.49 11.18 -12.61
CA ALA A 268 -14.20 11.40 -13.87
C ALA A 268 -13.35 11.08 -15.11
N ALA A 269 -12.03 11.29 -15.03
CA ALA A 269 -11.11 10.95 -16.11
C ALA A 269 -10.81 9.44 -16.20
N VAL A 270 -10.62 8.76 -15.07
CA VAL A 270 -10.16 7.36 -15.02
C VAL A 270 -11.28 6.34 -15.29
N LEU A 271 -12.50 6.56 -14.77
CA LEU A 271 -13.57 5.55 -14.83
C LEU A 271 -13.96 5.17 -16.27
N PRO A 272 -14.18 6.12 -17.21
CA PRO A 272 -14.48 5.79 -18.61
C PRO A 272 -13.30 5.09 -19.31
N LEU A 273 -12.06 5.43 -18.93
CA LEU A 273 -10.86 4.87 -19.53
C LEU A 273 -10.68 3.39 -19.16
N TYR A 274 -10.97 3.04 -17.91
CA TYR A 274 -10.99 1.64 -17.46
C TYR A 274 -11.99 0.79 -18.22
N GLU A 275 -13.24 1.27 -18.35
CA GLU A 275 -14.28 0.55 -19.09
C GLU A 275 -13.85 0.31 -20.55
N LYS A 276 -13.24 1.33 -21.19
CA LYS A 276 -12.74 1.24 -22.56
C LYS A 276 -11.58 0.24 -22.71
N ILE A 277 -10.62 0.25 -21.79
CA ILE A 277 -9.42 -0.61 -21.87
C ILE A 277 -9.75 -2.06 -21.59
N PHE A 278 -10.55 -2.32 -20.55
CA PHE A 278 -10.93 -3.70 -20.19
C PHE A 278 -12.05 -4.24 -21.04
N ASP A 279 -12.77 -3.38 -21.78
CA ASP A 279 -13.89 -3.77 -22.64
C ASP A 279 -14.97 -4.52 -21.81
N VAL A 280 -15.17 -4.08 -20.56
CA VAL A 280 -16.11 -4.64 -19.57
C VAL A 280 -16.87 -3.50 -18.92
N GLU A 281 -18.20 -3.53 -19.01
CA GLU A 281 -19.09 -2.48 -18.49
C GLU A 281 -18.98 -2.30 -16.97
N TYR A 282 -19.01 -1.05 -16.49
CA TYR A 282 -19.18 -0.76 -15.06
C TYR A 282 -20.65 -1.02 -14.66
N PRO A 283 -20.94 -1.99 -13.77
CA PRO A 283 -22.29 -2.49 -13.60
C PRO A 283 -23.18 -1.66 -12.67
N LEU A 284 -22.62 -0.77 -11.85
CA LEU A 284 -23.37 -0.06 -10.82
C LEU A 284 -23.92 1.28 -11.31
N PRO A 285 -25.05 1.77 -10.76
CA PRO A 285 -25.67 3.01 -11.21
C PRO A 285 -24.97 4.28 -10.71
N LYS A 286 -23.94 4.17 -9.86
CA LYS A 286 -23.22 5.30 -9.25
C LYS A 286 -21.83 4.87 -8.75
N LEU A 287 -20.95 5.84 -8.49
CA LEU A 287 -19.68 5.61 -7.80
C LEU A 287 -19.35 6.75 -6.83
N ASP A 288 -19.51 6.48 -5.54
CA ASP A 288 -19.25 7.44 -4.48
C ASP A 288 -17.86 7.21 -3.88
N THR A 289 -17.24 8.26 -3.33
CA THR A 289 -16.11 8.16 -2.40
C THR A 289 -16.49 8.86 -1.11
N LEU A 290 -16.35 8.20 0.03
CA LEU A 290 -16.45 8.82 1.35
C LEU A 290 -15.05 9.05 1.90
N VAL A 291 -14.67 10.32 2.02
CA VAL A 291 -13.42 10.70 2.67
C VAL A 291 -13.67 10.83 4.16
N ALA A 292 -13.05 9.94 4.93
CA ALA A 292 -13.05 10.00 6.38
C ALA A 292 -12.11 11.14 6.83
N CYS A 293 -12.72 12.16 7.43
CA CYS A 293 -12.17 13.51 7.60
C CYS A 293 -11.25 13.66 8.80
N THR A 294 -11.30 12.72 9.74
CA THR A 294 -10.33 12.69 10.80
C THR A 294 -9.36 11.56 10.55
N ALA A 295 -8.07 11.84 10.70
CA ALA A 295 -7.06 10.85 10.37
C ALA A 295 -7.08 9.63 11.36
N SER A 296 -8.05 9.59 12.28
CA SER A 296 -8.36 8.49 13.21
C SER A 296 -9.36 7.49 12.64
N ASP A 297 -9.76 7.68 11.38
CA ASP A 297 -10.94 7.03 10.85
C ASP A 297 -10.61 5.98 9.79
N PHE A 298 -9.33 5.69 9.51
CA PHE A 298 -8.96 4.74 8.46
C PHE A 298 -7.50 4.26 8.63
N ASP A 299 -7.29 2.96 8.91
CA ASP A 299 -5.96 2.37 9.11
C ASP A 299 -5.21 2.18 7.77
N ALA A 300 -5.94 1.89 6.69
CA ALA A 300 -5.39 1.76 5.34
C ALA A 300 -5.26 3.12 4.62
N GLY A 301 -4.77 3.12 3.37
CA GLY A 301 -4.76 4.31 2.52
C GLY A 301 -6.17 4.68 2.05
N ALA A 302 -6.83 3.71 1.44
CA ALA A 302 -8.19 3.72 0.96
C ALA A 302 -8.71 2.27 0.90
N MET A 303 -9.98 2.08 0.51
CA MET A 303 -10.61 0.78 0.35
C MET A 303 -11.65 0.84 -0.77
N GLU A 304 -11.68 -0.21 -1.57
CA GLU A 304 -12.39 -0.30 -2.83
C GLU A 304 -13.87 -0.71 -2.71
N ASN A 305 -14.55 -0.44 -1.57
CA ASN A 305 -15.89 -0.98 -1.36
C ASN A 305 -16.81 -0.63 -2.55
N TRP A 306 -17.50 -1.63 -3.10
CA TRP A 306 -18.03 -1.53 -4.46
C TRP A 306 -19.12 -0.47 -4.56
N GLY A 307 -18.84 0.63 -5.28
CA GLY A 307 -19.75 1.78 -5.40
C GLY A 307 -19.66 2.81 -4.27
N LEU A 308 -18.90 2.56 -3.20
CA LEU A 308 -18.64 3.49 -2.09
C LEU A 308 -17.19 3.35 -1.62
N ILE A 309 -16.24 3.91 -2.38
CA ILE A 309 -14.83 3.90 -2.01
C ILE A 309 -14.66 4.67 -0.70
N THR A 310 -13.84 4.19 0.24
CA THR A 310 -13.55 4.91 1.49
C THR A 310 -12.07 5.22 1.60
N GLY A 311 -11.70 6.24 2.37
CA GLY A 311 -10.30 6.45 2.75
C GLY A 311 -10.04 7.76 3.46
N ARG A 312 -8.77 8.00 3.79
CA ARG A 312 -8.36 9.12 4.66
C ARG A 312 -8.21 10.44 3.90
N THR A 313 -8.24 11.55 4.64
CA THR A 313 -8.02 12.91 4.07
C THR A 313 -6.74 13.04 3.26
N SER A 314 -5.62 12.47 3.71
CA SER A 314 -4.35 12.56 2.99
C SER A 314 -4.30 11.77 1.68
N ALA A 315 -5.28 10.90 1.42
CA ALA A 315 -5.39 10.11 0.20
C ALA A 315 -6.28 10.77 -0.87
N PHE A 316 -7.23 11.62 -0.49
CA PHE A 316 -8.23 12.18 -1.41
C PHE A 316 -8.34 13.71 -1.39
N LEU A 317 -7.93 14.38 -0.33
CA LEU A 317 -8.09 15.84 -0.20
C LEU A 317 -6.80 16.56 -0.52
N LEU A 318 -6.97 17.66 -1.24
CA LEU A 318 -5.89 18.50 -1.72
C LEU A 318 -6.25 19.97 -1.51
N ASP A 319 -5.46 20.68 -0.69
CA ASP A 319 -5.59 22.13 -0.55
C ASP A 319 -5.14 22.81 -1.85
N PRO A 320 -6.04 23.50 -2.59
CA PRO A 320 -5.71 24.07 -3.89
C PRO A 320 -4.68 25.20 -3.83
N GLU A 321 -4.53 25.88 -2.69
CA GLU A 321 -3.59 26.99 -2.52
C GLU A 321 -2.22 26.52 -2.02
N ARG A 322 -2.17 25.40 -1.29
CA ARG A 322 -0.96 24.98 -0.55
C ARG A 322 -0.42 23.61 -0.92
N ALA A 323 -1.15 22.80 -1.69
CA ALA A 323 -0.71 21.45 -1.95
C ALA A 323 0.55 21.39 -2.81
N ASN A 324 1.51 20.59 -2.33
CA ASN A 324 2.67 20.23 -3.12
C ASN A 324 2.33 19.20 -4.20
N ILE A 325 3.26 19.08 -5.14
CA ILE A 325 3.17 18.15 -6.27
C ILE A 325 3.08 16.69 -5.82
N GLN A 326 3.81 16.31 -4.78
CA GLN A 326 3.79 14.92 -4.30
C GLN A 326 2.40 14.52 -3.81
N ALA A 327 1.71 15.41 -3.11
CA ALA A 327 0.33 15.20 -2.67
C ALA A 327 -0.63 15.07 -3.87
N LYS A 328 -0.45 15.86 -4.93
CA LYS A 328 -1.22 15.72 -6.19
C LYS A 328 -1.05 14.34 -6.81
N LYS A 329 0.20 13.87 -6.96
CA LYS A 329 0.48 12.52 -7.49
C LYS A 329 -0.15 11.43 -6.63
N GLN A 330 -0.01 11.55 -5.31
CA GLN A 330 -0.55 10.57 -4.37
C GLN A 330 -2.08 10.47 -4.44
N VAL A 331 -2.78 11.62 -4.50
CA VAL A 331 -4.26 11.63 -4.62
C VAL A 331 -4.71 11.00 -5.94
N ALA A 332 -4.05 11.35 -7.05
CA ALA A 332 -4.39 10.80 -8.35
C ALA A 332 -4.11 9.29 -8.45
N ALA A 333 -2.98 8.83 -7.93
CA ALA A 333 -2.63 7.41 -7.88
C ALA A 333 -3.63 6.62 -7.02
N THR A 334 -3.92 7.09 -5.79
CA THR A 334 -4.86 6.41 -4.90
C THR A 334 -6.26 6.37 -5.52
N GLN A 335 -6.77 7.50 -6.02
CA GLN A 335 -8.09 7.55 -6.66
C GLN A 335 -8.19 6.65 -7.89
N SER A 336 -7.10 6.48 -8.65
CA SER A 336 -7.08 5.59 -9.81
C SER A 336 -6.95 4.12 -9.42
N HIS A 337 -6.18 3.79 -8.38
CA HIS A 337 -6.04 2.45 -7.78
C HIS A 337 -7.40 1.93 -7.31
N GLU A 338 -8.12 2.72 -6.51
CA GLU A 338 -9.45 2.32 -6.01
C GLU A 338 -10.49 2.12 -7.13
N VAL A 339 -10.38 2.89 -8.22
CA VAL A 339 -11.27 2.69 -9.38
C VAL A 339 -10.88 1.44 -10.17
N ALA A 340 -9.59 1.07 -10.23
CA ALA A 340 -9.14 -0.17 -10.85
C ALA A 340 -9.78 -1.40 -10.17
N HIS A 341 -9.90 -1.35 -8.84
CA HIS A 341 -10.49 -2.41 -8.05
C HIS A 341 -11.97 -2.69 -8.35
N MET A 342 -12.68 -1.74 -8.97
CA MET A 342 -14.04 -1.99 -9.48
C MET A 342 -14.06 -3.17 -10.47
N TRP A 343 -12.95 -3.44 -11.17
CA TRP A 343 -12.77 -4.63 -12.00
C TRP A 343 -11.94 -5.72 -11.30
N PHE A 344 -10.79 -5.38 -10.70
CA PHE A 344 -9.88 -6.32 -10.02
C PHE A 344 -10.10 -6.34 -8.51
N GLY A 345 -10.90 -7.29 -8.03
CA GLY A 345 -11.29 -7.42 -6.64
C GLY A 345 -12.80 -7.41 -6.49
N ASN A 346 -13.51 -6.51 -7.18
CA ASN A 346 -14.97 -6.42 -7.06
C ASN A 346 -15.69 -7.33 -8.07
N ILE A 347 -15.61 -7.03 -9.37
CA ILE A 347 -16.23 -7.85 -10.42
C ILE A 347 -15.63 -9.26 -10.41
N THR A 348 -14.30 -9.34 -10.50
CA THR A 348 -13.57 -10.60 -10.40
C THR A 348 -12.73 -10.57 -9.13
N THR A 349 -13.01 -11.47 -8.21
CA THR A 349 -12.33 -11.54 -6.90
C THR A 349 -11.40 -12.74 -6.89
N MET A 350 -10.33 -12.73 -6.10
CA MET A 350 -9.60 -13.95 -5.79
C MET A 350 -10.50 -15.01 -5.11
N GLU A 351 -10.18 -16.28 -5.30
CA GLU A 351 -10.87 -17.39 -4.60
C GLU A 351 -10.53 -17.39 -3.10
N TRP A 352 -9.28 -17.14 -2.76
CA TRP A 352 -8.80 -17.05 -1.39
C TRP A 352 -7.61 -16.08 -1.30
N TRP A 353 -7.28 -15.66 -0.09
CA TRP A 353 -6.28 -14.62 0.19
C TRP A 353 -4.86 -14.98 -0.27
N ASN A 354 -4.56 -16.26 -0.49
CA ASN A 354 -3.30 -16.69 -1.11
C ASN A 354 -3.10 -16.11 -2.53
N TYR A 355 -4.18 -15.71 -3.21
CA TYR A 355 -4.15 -15.06 -4.52
C TYR A 355 -4.45 -13.54 -4.44
N LEU A 356 -4.27 -12.90 -3.28
CA LEU A 356 -4.54 -11.46 -3.07
C LEU A 356 -3.91 -10.56 -4.15
N TYR A 357 -2.75 -10.94 -4.67
CA TYR A 357 -2.05 -10.19 -5.71
C TYR A 357 -2.86 -10.02 -7.01
N LEU A 358 -3.85 -10.89 -7.29
CA LEU A 358 -4.75 -10.75 -8.44
C LEU A 358 -5.61 -9.48 -8.35
N ASN A 359 -5.88 -9.02 -7.12
CA ASN A 359 -6.50 -7.74 -6.87
C ASN A 359 -5.42 -6.64 -6.85
N GLU A 360 -4.50 -6.74 -5.89
CA GLU A 360 -3.61 -5.63 -5.53
C GLU A 360 -2.50 -5.36 -6.53
N GLY A 361 -1.86 -6.39 -7.06
CA GLY A 361 -0.82 -6.24 -8.08
C GLY A 361 -1.37 -5.65 -9.38
N PHE A 362 -2.62 -5.96 -9.73
CA PHE A 362 -3.29 -5.39 -10.89
C PHE A 362 -3.74 -3.95 -10.66
N ALA A 363 -4.33 -3.67 -9.50
CA ALA A 363 -4.71 -2.31 -9.13
C ALA A 363 -3.51 -1.38 -9.11
N THR A 364 -2.37 -1.82 -8.55
CA THR A 364 -1.12 -1.04 -8.59
C THR A 364 -0.61 -0.82 -10.02
N LEU A 365 -0.53 -1.86 -10.86
CA LEU A 365 -0.05 -1.68 -12.24
C LEU A 365 -0.95 -0.76 -13.07
N MET A 366 -2.26 -1.00 -13.00
CA MET A 366 -3.22 -0.26 -13.82
C MET A 366 -3.43 1.16 -13.28
N GLY A 367 -3.65 1.29 -11.97
CA GLY A 367 -4.02 2.52 -11.27
C GLY A 367 -2.87 3.43 -10.90
N GLU A 368 -1.65 2.93 -10.77
CA GLU A 368 -0.49 3.79 -10.45
C GLU A 368 0.41 4.04 -11.66
N VAL A 369 0.33 3.21 -12.71
CA VAL A 369 1.22 3.30 -13.89
C VAL A 369 0.48 3.54 -15.20
N ILE A 370 -0.31 2.57 -15.66
CA ILE A 370 -0.84 2.59 -17.04
C ILE A 370 -1.83 3.75 -17.22
N ILE A 371 -2.81 3.88 -16.33
CA ILE A 371 -3.86 4.88 -16.44
C ILE A 371 -3.35 6.29 -16.12
N PRO A 372 -2.64 6.54 -15.00
CA PRO A 372 -2.02 7.83 -14.77
C PRO A 372 -1.03 8.24 -15.87
N GLY A 373 -0.33 7.29 -16.50
CA GLY A 373 0.59 7.58 -17.61
C GLY A 373 -0.12 8.10 -18.87
N ILE A 374 -1.40 7.76 -19.06
CA ILE A 374 -2.24 8.27 -20.14
C ILE A 374 -2.80 9.66 -19.80
N ILE A 375 -3.20 9.88 -18.54
CA ILE A 375 -3.87 11.12 -18.11
C ILE A 375 -2.88 12.24 -17.80
N PHE A 376 -1.73 11.89 -17.18
CA PHE A 376 -0.68 12.80 -16.73
C PHE A 376 0.70 12.36 -17.29
N PRO A 377 0.90 12.39 -18.62
CA PRO A 377 2.15 11.94 -19.24
C PRO A 377 3.38 12.72 -18.73
N GLU A 378 3.19 13.96 -18.28
CA GLU A 378 4.23 14.81 -17.71
C GLU A 378 4.79 14.29 -16.37
N TRP A 379 4.08 13.40 -15.68
CA TRP A 379 4.53 12.85 -14.39
C TRP A 379 5.53 11.70 -14.50
N ARG A 380 5.71 11.15 -15.71
CA ARG A 380 6.64 10.03 -16.00
C ARG A 380 6.49 8.87 -15.02
N VAL A 381 5.25 8.47 -14.76
CA VAL A 381 4.90 7.43 -13.76
C VAL A 381 5.60 6.10 -14.02
N ASN A 382 5.87 5.74 -15.28
CA ASN A 382 6.64 4.54 -15.62
C ASN A 382 8.08 4.58 -15.07
N SER A 383 8.73 5.73 -15.14
CA SER A 383 10.07 5.92 -14.57
C SER A 383 10.01 5.95 -13.04
N ALA A 384 9.03 6.64 -12.45
CA ALA A 384 8.84 6.70 -10.99
C ALA A 384 8.53 5.33 -10.36
N PHE A 385 7.87 4.43 -11.10
CA PHE A 385 7.59 3.06 -10.67
C PHE A 385 8.84 2.28 -10.27
N ILE A 386 9.99 2.58 -10.88
CA ILE A 386 11.26 1.92 -10.57
C ILE A 386 11.68 2.18 -9.12
N SER A 387 11.60 3.44 -8.69
CA SER A 387 11.91 3.84 -7.31
C SER A 387 10.80 3.43 -6.33
N GLU A 388 9.54 3.66 -6.69
CA GLU A 388 8.40 3.54 -5.77
C GLU A 388 7.98 2.08 -5.51
N HIS A 389 8.03 1.23 -6.53
CA HIS A 389 7.59 -0.17 -6.44
C HIS A 389 8.71 -1.18 -6.68
N LEU A 390 9.41 -1.12 -7.82
CA LEU A 390 10.37 -2.16 -8.19
C LEU A 390 11.49 -2.29 -7.14
N ASN A 391 12.14 -1.20 -6.77
CA ASN A 391 13.20 -1.25 -5.77
C ASN A 391 12.70 -1.61 -4.37
N ARG A 392 11.49 -1.16 -4.01
CA ARG A 392 10.85 -1.53 -2.75
C ARG A 392 10.61 -3.04 -2.67
N ALA A 393 10.10 -3.63 -3.75
CA ALA A 393 9.88 -5.06 -3.90
C ALA A 393 11.19 -5.85 -3.82
N LEU A 394 12.19 -5.48 -4.64
CA LEU A 394 13.49 -6.15 -4.66
C LEU A 394 14.22 -6.04 -3.32
N SER A 395 14.05 -4.96 -2.57
CA SER A 395 14.69 -4.79 -1.25
C SER A 395 14.10 -5.72 -0.20
N LEU A 396 12.79 -5.96 -0.23
CA LEU A 396 12.14 -6.88 0.71
C LEU A 396 12.36 -8.34 0.31
N ASP A 397 12.30 -8.62 -0.99
CA ASP A 397 12.43 -9.98 -1.54
C ASP A 397 13.89 -10.50 -1.57
N ALA A 398 14.87 -9.64 -1.31
CA ALA A 398 16.27 -10.01 -1.14
C ALA A 398 16.57 -10.69 0.21
N LYS A 399 15.58 -10.83 1.09
CA LYS A 399 15.71 -11.39 2.44
C LYS A 399 15.43 -12.89 2.46
N LEU A 400 16.02 -13.60 3.41
CA LEU A 400 15.74 -15.03 3.62
C LEU A 400 14.32 -15.24 4.16
N SER A 401 13.84 -14.32 5.00
CA SER A 401 12.48 -14.25 5.54
C SER A 401 11.41 -13.70 4.57
N SER A 402 11.75 -13.52 3.30
CA SER A 402 10.76 -13.19 2.26
C SER A 402 9.75 -14.34 2.07
N HIS A 403 8.68 -14.09 1.32
CA HIS A 403 7.66 -15.08 0.96
C HIS A 403 7.36 -15.03 -0.54
N PRO A 404 6.79 -16.10 -1.14
CA PRO A 404 6.32 -16.03 -2.52
C PRO A 404 5.15 -15.04 -2.64
N ILE A 405 4.80 -14.64 -3.88
CA ILE A 405 3.61 -13.82 -4.11
C ILE A 405 2.36 -14.63 -3.77
N GLU A 406 2.30 -15.89 -4.21
CA GLU A 406 1.30 -16.85 -3.74
C GLU A 406 1.77 -17.53 -2.46
N VAL A 407 1.22 -17.09 -1.33
CA VAL A 407 1.60 -17.57 -0.01
C VAL A 407 0.41 -18.18 0.69
N ASP A 408 0.62 -19.33 1.33
CA ASP A 408 -0.41 -19.98 2.13
C ASP A 408 -0.79 -19.11 3.33
N CYS A 409 -2.09 -18.90 3.50
CA CYS A 409 -2.66 -17.98 4.48
C CYS A 409 -3.78 -18.70 5.22
N PRO A 410 -3.44 -19.48 6.26
CA PRO A 410 -4.42 -20.25 7.00
C PRO A 410 -5.28 -19.36 7.89
N ASP A 411 -4.72 -18.35 8.56
CA ASP A 411 -5.46 -17.51 9.52
C ASP A 411 -5.45 -16.01 9.18
N ALA A 412 -6.27 -15.24 9.91
CA ALA A 412 -6.42 -13.80 9.71
C ALA A 412 -5.15 -12.99 9.98
N ASN A 413 -4.25 -13.45 10.85
CA ASN A 413 -2.99 -12.75 11.11
C ASN A 413 -2.02 -12.94 9.95
N ASP A 414 -1.96 -14.14 9.37
CA ASP A 414 -1.18 -14.38 8.16
C ASP A 414 -1.72 -13.57 6.98
N ILE A 415 -3.05 -13.51 6.81
CA ILE A 415 -3.69 -12.68 5.79
C ILE A 415 -3.29 -11.21 5.96
N ASN A 416 -3.32 -10.67 7.17
CA ASN A 416 -2.94 -9.27 7.41
C ASN A 416 -1.45 -9.00 7.11
N GLN A 417 -0.57 -9.96 7.33
CA GLN A 417 0.87 -9.77 7.11
C GLN A 417 1.29 -9.86 5.64
N ILE A 418 0.42 -10.34 4.75
CA ILE A 418 0.71 -10.41 3.30
C ILE A 418 0.26 -9.16 2.53
N PHE A 419 -0.36 -8.18 3.19
CA PHE A 419 -0.57 -6.83 2.66
C PHE A 419 0.74 -6.02 2.69
N ASP A 420 1.76 -6.54 2.02
CA ASP A 420 3.12 -6.03 2.06
C ASP A 420 3.63 -5.64 0.66
N ALA A 421 4.92 -5.28 0.57
CA ALA A 421 5.49 -4.87 -0.72
C ALA A 421 5.48 -5.98 -1.79
N LEU A 422 5.32 -7.26 -1.44
CA LEU A 422 5.33 -8.35 -2.42
C LEU A 422 3.98 -8.46 -3.15
N SER A 423 2.87 -8.43 -2.42
CA SER A 423 1.52 -8.54 -3.01
C SER A 423 1.16 -7.34 -3.90
N TYR A 424 1.71 -6.16 -3.61
CA TYR A 424 1.51 -4.95 -4.41
C TYR A 424 2.65 -4.73 -5.40
N SER A 425 3.85 -4.43 -4.88
CA SER A 425 4.95 -3.91 -5.68
C SER A 425 5.67 -5.00 -6.48
N LYS A 426 5.92 -6.18 -5.89
CA LYS A 426 6.54 -7.30 -6.64
C LYS A 426 5.57 -7.83 -7.69
N ALA A 427 4.32 -8.06 -7.32
CA ALA A 427 3.28 -8.50 -8.25
C ALA A 427 3.09 -7.52 -9.42
N GLY A 428 2.91 -6.23 -9.14
CA GLY A 428 2.83 -5.19 -10.18
C GLY A 428 4.08 -5.15 -11.06
N SER A 429 5.27 -5.37 -10.49
CA SER A 429 6.53 -5.43 -11.25
C SER A 429 6.64 -6.66 -12.15
N VAL A 430 6.18 -7.83 -11.68
CA VAL A 430 6.13 -9.07 -12.49
C VAL A 430 5.14 -8.92 -13.64
N LEU A 431 3.97 -8.31 -13.39
CA LEU A 431 2.99 -8.01 -14.43
C LEU A 431 3.52 -6.98 -15.44
N ARG A 432 4.25 -5.94 -14.98
CA ARG A 432 4.94 -4.98 -15.86
C ARG A 432 5.99 -5.67 -16.73
N MET A 433 6.79 -6.58 -16.17
CA MET A 433 7.76 -7.38 -16.90
C MET A 433 7.07 -8.24 -17.97
N LEU A 434 5.96 -8.90 -17.62
CA LEU A 434 5.16 -9.69 -18.55
C LEU A 434 4.57 -8.83 -19.68
N SER A 435 3.95 -7.70 -19.34
CA SER A 435 3.40 -6.73 -20.30
C SER A 435 4.47 -6.25 -21.28
N SER A 436 5.67 -5.93 -20.77
CA SER A 436 6.82 -5.56 -21.59
C SER A 436 7.29 -6.70 -22.51
N TYR A 437 7.26 -7.95 -22.05
CA TYR A 437 7.66 -9.11 -22.85
C TYR A 437 6.67 -9.41 -23.99
N VAL A 438 5.36 -9.46 -23.71
CA VAL A 438 4.33 -9.87 -24.68
C VAL A 438 3.79 -8.70 -25.52
N GLY A 439 4.04 -7.47 -25.10
CA GLY A 439 3.48 -6.24 -25.66
C GLY A 439 2.19 -5.82 -24.93
N GLU A 440 2.14 -4.54 -24.55
CA GLU A 440 1.07 -3.98 -23.71
C GLU A 440 -0.33 -4.16 -24.29
N GLU A 441 -0.52 -3.93 -25.58
CA GLU A 441 -1.82 -4.11 -26.26
C GLU A 441 -2.35 -5.54 -26.13
N LYS A 442 -1.49 -6.54 -26.36
CA LYS A 442 -1.86 -7.95 -26.26
C LYS A 442 -2.08 -8.37 -24.81
N PHE A 443 -1.28 -7.84 -23.89
CA PHE A 443 -1.45 -8.03 -22.46
C PHE A 443 -2.83 -7.53 -21.99
N LEU A 444 -3.18 -6.27 -22.29
CA LEU A 444 -4.47 -5.68 -21.94
C LEU A 444 -5.63 -6.43 -22.60
N LYS A 445 -5.46 -6.89 -23.85
CA LYS A 445 -6.48 -7.73 -24.49
C LYS A 445 -6.67 -9.07 -23.78
N GLY A 446 -5.59 -9.69 -23.31
CA GLY A 446 -5.65 -10.93 -22.52
C GLY A 446 -6.34 -10.74 -21.18
N VAL A 447 -6.07 -9.63 -20.50
CA VAL A 447 -6.73 -9.23 -19.26
C VAL A 447 -8.23 -9.01 -19.46
N SER A 448 -8.63 -8.37 -20.57
CA SER A 448 -10.04 -8.23 -20.96
C SER A 448 -10.73 -9.60 -21.12
N LEU A 449 -10.10 -10.56 -21.79
CA LEU A 449 -10.64 -11.92 -21.96
C LEU A 449 -10.82 -12.63 -20.61
N TYR A 450 -9.84 -12.49 -19.73
CA TYR A 450 -9.88 -13.01 -18.35
C TYR A 450 -11.08 -12.45 -17.57
N LEU A 451 -11.21 -11.11 -17.52
CA LEU A 451 -12.31 -10.46 -16.81
C LEU A 451 -13.69 -10.86 -17.35
N LYS A 452 -13.83 -10.95 -18.68
CA LYS A 452 -15.09 -11.41 -19.32
C LYS A 452 -15.46 -12.84 -18.95
N LYS A 453 -14.47 -13.73 -18.84
CA LYS A 453 -14.69 -15.14 -18.46
C LYS A 453 -15.08 -15.29 -16.99
N LYS A 454 -14.66 -14.35 -16.12
CA LYS A 454 -14.83 -14.41 -14.66
C LYS A 454 -15.74 -13.32 -14.09
N LEU A 455 -16.64 -12.76 -14.91
CA LEU A 455 -17.62 -11.77 -14.47
C LEU A 455 -18.43 -12.27 -13.27
N PHE A 456 -18.39 -11.51 -12.17
CA PHE A 456 -19.08 -11.79 -10.91
C PHE A 456 -18.67 -13.12 -10.24
N ALA A 457 -17.52 -13.67 -10.62
CA ALA A 457 -17.01 -14.93 -10.11
C ALA A 457 -15.71 -14.72 -9.31
N ASN A 458 -15.18 -15.83 -8.81
CA ASN A 458 -13.85 -15.90 -8.21
C ASN A 458 -12.84 -16.45 -9.21
N SER A 459 -11.57 -16.15 -8.99
CA SER A 459 -10.46 -16.47 -9.88
C SER A 459 -9.26 -17.02 -9.13
N ILE A 460 -8.49 -17.82 -9.85
CA ILE A 460 -7.15 -18.28 -9.46
C ILE A 460 -6.14 -17.84 -10.52
N THR A 461 -4.85 -17.90 -10.18
CA THR A 461 -3.74 -17.49 -11.04
C THR A 461 -3.78 -18.11 -12.45
N HIS A 462 -4.15 -19.38 -12.56
CA HIS A 462 -4.25 -20.06 -13.85
C HIS A 462 -5.28 -19.41 -14.80
N ASP A 463 -6.38 -18.87 -14.27
CA ASP A 463 -7.41 -18.22 -15.09
C ASP A 463 -6.86 -16.96 -15.79
N LEU A 464 -5.99 -16.22 -15.10
CA LEU A 464 -5.33 -15.04 -15.66
C LEU A 464 -4.35 -15.44 -16.77
N TRP A 465 -3.53 -16.45 -16.52
CA TRP A 465 -2.56 -16.94 -17.50
C TRP A 465 -3.24 -17.51 -18.74
N GLU A 466 -4.39 -18.17 -18.60
CA GLU A 466 -5.19 -18.63 -19.74
C GLU A 466 -5.67 -17.44 -20.60
N GLY A 467 -6.16 -16.37 -19.98
CA GLY A 467 -6.60 -15.17 -20.69
C GLY A 467 -5.47 -14.49 -21.48
N ILE A 468 -4.32 -14.28 -20.85
CA ILE A 468 -3.14 -13.68 -21.50
C ILE A 468 -2.54 -14.62 -22.56
N GLY A 469 -2.48 -15.92 -22.27
CA GLY A 469 -2.03 -16.94 -23.22
C GLY A 469 -2.88 -16.97 -24.49
N ALA A 470 -4.20 -16.85 -24.35
CA ALA A 470 -5.13 -16.82 -25.49
C ALA A 470 -4.92 -15.59 -26.41
N ALA A 471 -4.60 -14.42 -25.84
CA ALA A 471 -4.36 -13.21 -26.62
C ALA A 471 -2.95 -13.15 -27.24
N THR A 472 -1.96 -13.76 -26.59
CA THR A 472 -0.54 -13.62 -26.98
C THR A 472 -0.02 -14.81 -27.79
N GLY A 473 -0.61 -16.00 -27.62
CA GLY A 473 -0.12 -17.25 -28.19
C GLY A 473 1.07 -17.85 -27.45
N HIS A 474 1.50 -17.27 -26.32
CA HIS A 474 2.60 -17.75 -25.49
C HIS A 474 2.10 -18.60 -24.32
N ASN A 475 2.92 -19.55 -23.86
CA ASN A 475 2.67 -20.29 -22.62
C ASN A 475 3.06 -19.43 -21.41
N ILE A 476 2.12 -18.62 -20.94
CA ILE A 476 2.37 -17.68 -19.83
C ILE A 476 2.55 -18.41 -18.50
N THR A 477 1.87 -19.54 -18.30
CA THR A 477 2.01 -20.36 -17.09
C THR A 477 3.46 -20.79 -16.89
N GLU A 478 4.08 -21.42 -17.90
CA GLU A 478 5.50 -21.84 -17.82
C GLU A 478 6.42 -20.64 -17.58
N LEU A 479 6.12 -19.49 -18.19
CA LEU A 479 6.94 -18.29 -18.05
C LEU A 479 6.88 -17.70 -16.63
N MET A 480 5.71 -17.69 -16.00
CA MET A 480 5.41 -16.91 -14.79
C MET A 480 5.30 -17.72 -13.49
N GLU A 481 5.14 -19.05 -13.56
CA GLU A 481 4.91 -19.92 -12.39
C GLU A 481 5.94 -19.71 -11.28
N ASN A 482 7.25 -19.74 -11.60
CA ASN A 482 8.30 -19.55 -10.59
C ASN A 482 8.43 -18.09 -10.12
N TRP A 483 7.89 -17.11 -10.85
CA TRP A 483 7.87 -15.72 -10.40
C TRP A 483 6.85 -15.47 -9.30
N ILE A 484 5.77 -16.26 -9.28
CA ILE A 484 4.69 -16.13 -8.31
C ILE A 484 4.84 -17.11 -7.14
N THR A 485 5.20 -18.36 -7.41
CA THR A 485 5.20 -19.45 -6.42
C THR A 485 6.52 -19.63 -5.66
N LYS A 486 7.62 -19.01 -6.12
CA LYS A 486 8.94 -19.12 -5.48
C LYS A 486 9.38 -17.80 -4.86
N ILE A 487 10.08 -17.93 -3.73
CA ILE A 487 10.64 -16.81 -2.98
C ILE A 487 11.86 -16.25 -3.71
N GLY A 488 12.03 -14.93 -3.66
CA GLY A 488 13.20 -14.25 -4.21
C GLY A 488 13.11 -13.96 -5.70
N PHE A 489 14.23 -13.46 -6.21
CA PHE A 489 14.44 -13.10 -7.61
C PHE A 489 15.90 -13.33 -8.00
N PRO A 490 16.23 -13.41 -9.31
CA PRO A 490 17.59 -13.70 -9.74
C PRO A 490 18.47 -12.43 -9.83
N VAL A 491 19.76 -12.60 -9.56
CA VAL A 491 20.85 -11.77 -10.10
C VAL A 491 21.43 -12.44 -11.34
N LEU A 492 21.62 -11.66 -12.39
CA LEU A 492 22.21 -12.12 -13.65
C LEU A 492 23.67 -11.71 -13.72
N THR A 493 24.58 -12.67 -13.64
CA THR A 493 26.01 -12.45 -13.86
C THR A 493 26.30 -12.49 -15.36
N VAL A 494 26.83 -11.38 -15.88
CA VAL A 494 27.18 -11.22 -17.30
C VAL A 494 28.69 -11.30 -17.46
N THR A 495 29.13 -12.24 -18.30
CA THR A 495 30.51 -12.35 -18.78
C THR A 495 30.50 -12.25 -20.29
N GLU A 496 31.57 -11.74 -20.88
CA GLU A 496 31.60 -11.43 -22.30
C GLU A 496 32.87 -11.92 -22.99
N ASP A 497 32.74 -12.19 -24.28
CA ASP A 497 33.85 -12.43 -25.20
C ASP A 497 33.65 -11.60 -26.49
N SER A 498 34.53 -11.76 -27.48
CA SER A 498 34.47 -11.03 -28.74
C SER A 498 33.23 -11.27 -29.61
N LYS A 499 32.44 -12.31 -29.34
CA LYS A 499 31.32 -12.79 -30.16
C LYS A 499 29.97 -12.71 -29.44
N GLY A 500 29.96 -12.48 -28.13
CA GLY A 500 28.72 -12.41 -27.38
C GLY A 500 28.89 -12.40 -25.87
N ILE A 501 27.78 -12.65 -25.19
CA ILE A 501 27.68 -12.64 -23.74
C ILE A 501 27.21 -13.99 -23.23
N THR A 502 27.73 -14.36 -22.07
CA THR A 502 27.28 -15.50 -21.31
C THR A 502 26.61 -14.99 -20.03
N VAL A 503 25.34 -15.35 -19.87
CA VAL A 503 24.49 -14.89 -18.78
C VAL A 503 24.19 -16.07 -17.85
N ARG A 504 24.44 -15.89 -16.55
CA ARG A 504 24.14 -16.88 -15.51
C ARG A 504 23.16 -16.28 -14.50
N GLN A 505 22.13 -17.04 -14.11
CA GLN A 505 21.19 -16.65 -13.05
C GLN A 505 21.50 -17.37 -11.73
N ASP A 506 21.47 -16.62 -10.64
CA ASP A 506 21.54 -17.13 -9.26
C ASP A 506 20.56 -16.31 -8.41
N ARG A 507 20.01 -16.87 -7.32
CA ARG A 507 19.15 -16.10 -6.40
C ARG A 507 19.93 -14.96 -5.76
N PHE A 508 19.35 -13.76 -5.77
CA PHE A 508 19.91 -12.60 -5.08
C PHE A 508 19.52 -12.61 -3.60
N LEU A 509 20.50 -12.42 -2.72
CA LEU A 509 20.30 -12.16 -1.29
C LEU A 509 21.13 -10.96 -0.87
N GLU A 510 20.58 -10.11 0.00
CA GLU A 510 21.32 -8.94 0.49
C GLU A 510 22.46 -9.29 1.47
N THR A 511 22.45 -10.50 2.02
CA THR A 511 23.48 -10.99 2.96
C THR A 511 24.74 -11.48 2.26
N GLY A 512 24.67 -11.83 0.97
CA GLY A 512 25.77 -12.44 0.23
C GLY A 512 25.33 -13.33 -0.94
N PRO A 513 26.28 -14.01 -1.59
CA PRO A 513 25.96 -15.12 -2.50
C PRO A 513 25.09 -16.16 -1.80
N ALA A 514 24.03 -16.62 -2.49
CA ALA A 514 23.13 -17.62 -1.94
C ALA A 514 23.80 -18.99 -1.80
N ASP A 515 23.57 -19.66 -0.67
CA ASP A 515 23.94 -21.06 -0.48
C ASP A 515 23.24 -21.96 -1.51
N PRO A 516 23.80 -23.13 -1.86
CA PRO A 516 23.19 -24.04 -2.82
C PRO A 516 21.73 -24.39 -2.53
N LYS A 517 21.39 -24.59 -1.24
CA LYS A 517 20.02 -24.87 -0.77
C LYS A 517 19.04 -23.74 -1.05
N ASP A 518 19.52 -22.50 -1.09
CA ASP A 518 18.72 -21.30 -1.31
C ASP A 518 18.72 -20.88 -2.79
N ASN A 519 19.52 -21.52 -3.64
CA ASN A 519 19.72 -21.20 -5.06
C ASN A 519 19.20 -22.30 -6.03
N GLU A 520 18.26 -23.12 -5.59
CA GLU A 520 17.72 -24.22 -6.40
C GLU A 520 16.82 -23.72 -7.52
N THR A 521 16.04 -22.68 -7.27
CA THR A 521 15.08 -22.10 -8.22
C THR A 521 15.74 -21.62 -9.52
N LEU A 522 15.06 -21.88 -10.64
CA LEU A 522 15.37 -21.31 -11.95
C LEU A 522 14.17 -20.48 -12.41
N TRP A 523 14.41 -19.24 -12.77
CA TRP A 523 13.39 -18.38 -13.36
C TRP A 523 13.52 -18.40 -14.88
N ASN A 524 12.39 -18.32 -15.57
CA ASN A 524 12.36 -18.03 -17.01
C ASN A 524 12.45 -16.51 -17.15
N VAL A 525 13.64 -15.99 -17.47
CA VAL A 525 13.96 -14.55 -17.39
C VAL A 525 13.98 -13.90 -18.77
N PRO A 526 13.02 -13.01 -19.11
CA PRO A 526 13.10 -12.17 -20.29
C PRO A 526 14.25 -11.16 -20.14
N LEU A 527 15.30 -11.29 -20.95
CA LEU A 527 16.56 -10.54 -20.76
C LEU A 527 16.49 -9.08 -21.21
N GLY A 528 15.63 -8.76 -22.18
CA GLY A 528 15.47 -7.39 -22.72
C GLY A 528 16.81 -6.75 -23.05
N ILE A 529 17.53 -7.27 -24.06
CA ILE A 529 18.91 -6.86 -24.35
C ILE A 529 18.90 -5.59 -25.20
N LEU A 530 19.33 -4.47 -24.63
CA LEU A 530 19.61 -3.23 -25.35
C LEU A 530 20.99 -3.33 -26.01
N SER A 531 21.06 -3.04 -27.30
CA SER A 531 22.30 -3.02 -28.09
C SER A 531 22.25 -1.96 -29.19
N ILE A 532 23.40 -1.55 -29.70
CA ILE A 532 23.48 -0.62 -30.84
C ILE A 532 23.58 -1.39 -32.16
N LYS A 533 22.59 -1.20 -33.04
CA LYS A 533 22.57 -1.70 -34.42
C LYS A 533 22.40 -0.52 -35.37
N ASP A 534 23.29 -0.40 -36.36
CA ASP A 534 23.29 0.68 -37.35
C ASP A 534 23.22 2.10 -36.75
N GLY A 535 23.92 2.30 -35.63
CA GLY A 535 23.96 3.59 -34.92
C GLY A 535 22.70 3.93 -34.12
N LYS A 536 21.74 3.00 -34.00
CA LYS A 536 20.51 3.18 -33.21
C LYS A 536 20.41 2.15 -32.09
N SER A 537 19.79 2.54 -30.98
CA SER A 537 19.45 1.63 -29.90
C SER A 537 18.32 0.69 -30.34
N VAL A 538 18.54 -0.61 -30.14
CA VAL A 538 17.57 -1.68 -30.43
C VAL A 538 17.48 -2.59 -29.21
N VAL A 539 16.24 -2.91 -28.80
CA VAL A 539 15.97 -3.80 -27.68
C VAL A 539 15.48 -5.16 -28.21
N ASP A 540 16.25 -6.21 -27.97
CA ASP A 540 15.82 -7.59 -28.22
C ASP A 540 15.01 -8.12 -27.03
N ARG A 541 13.69 -8.24 -27.25
CA ARG A 541 12.73 -8.77 -26.26
C ARG A 541 12.50 -10.28 -26.38
N SER A 542 13.09 -10.94 -27.39
CA SER A 542 12.92 -12.38 -27.62
C SER A 542 13.89 -13.24 -26.80
N ALA A 543 15.00 -12.66 -26.34
CA ALA A 543 16.01 -13.35 -25.55
C ALA A 543 15.45 -13.79 -24.17
N LEU A 544 15.41 -15.10 -23.95
CA LEU A 544 14.88 -15.73 -22.75
C LEU A 544 15.92 -16.67 -22.13
N LEU A 545 16.26 -16.46 -20.86
CA LEU A 545 17.12 -17.35 -20.10
C LEU A 545 16.25 -18.36 -19.33
N LYS A 546 16.28 -19.63 -19.75
CA LYS A 546 15.55 -20.73 -19.09
C LYS A 546 16.44 -21.60 -18.19
N GLU A 547 17.74 -21.64 -18.51
CA GLU A 547 18.71 -22.48 -17.81
C GLU A 547 19.52 -21.66 -16.80
N ARG A 548 20.33 -22.35 -15.98
CA ARG A 548 21.25 -21.70 -15.03
C ARG A 548 22.21 -20.75 -15.75
N LYS A 549 22.65 -21.11 -16.97
CA LYS A 549 23.64 -20.36 -17.75
C LYS A 549 23.40 -20.58 -19.24
N SER A 550 23.38 -19.51 -20.04
CA SER A 550 23.25 -19.60 -21.51
C SER A 550 24.08 -18.52 -22.22
N TYR A 551 24.41 -18.77 -23.49
CA TYR A 551 25.18 -17.87 -24.35
C TYR A 551 24.27 -17.15 -25.34
N PHE A 552 24.48 -15.84 -25.52
CA PHE A 552 23.72 -14.99 -26.44
C PHE A 552 24.69 -14.23 -27.37
N PRO A 553 24.58 -14.40 -28.70
CA PRO A 553 25.39 -13.67 -29.67
C PRO A 553 25.15 -12.16 -29.57
N LEU A 554 26.22 -11.38 -29.44
CA LEU A 554 26.15 -9.92 -29.29
C LEU A 554 27.47 -9.26 -29.72
N ASP A 555 27.38 -8.09 -30.34
CA ASP A 555 28.54 -7.25 -30.64
C ASP A 555 28.96 -6.47 -29.38
N THR A 556 29.87 -7.06 -28.61
CA THR A 556 30.34 -6.52 -27.32
C THR A 556 31.30 -5.33 -27.47
N SER A 557 31.71 -4.99 -28.70
CA SER A 557 32.51 -3.79 -28.99
C SER A 557 31.71 -2.50 -28.86
N LYS A 558 30.38 -2.60 -28.94
CA LYS A 558 29.44 -1.48 -28.80
C LYS A 558 28.79 -1.45 -27.41
N PRO A 559 28.19 -0.33 -27.01
CA PRO A 559 27.39 -0.27 -25.80
C PRO A 559 26.24 -1.27 -25.82
N PHE A 560 26.06 -1.98 -24.71
CA PHE A 560 24.92 -2.85 -24.48
C PHE A 560 24.56 -2.88 -23.00
N LYS A 561 23.31 -3.23 -22.72
CA LYS A 561 22.78 -3.40 -21.36
C LYS A 561 21.62 -4.41 -21.36
N LEU A 562 21.61 -5.30 -20.39
CA LEU A 562 20.46 -6.15 -20.06
C LEU A 562 19.47 -5.40 -19.18
N ASN A 563 18.23 -5.90 -19.17
CA ASN A 563 17.11 -5.26 -18.49
C ASN A 563 16.83 -3.85 -19.04
N ALA A 564 16.63 -3.74 -20.36
CA ALA A 564 16.32 -2.48 -21.02
C ALA A 564 15.05 -1.83 -20.44
N GLY A 565 15.16 -0.55 -20.09
CA GLY A 565 14.12 0.22 -19.42
C GLY A 565 13.83 -0.23 -17.98
N THR A 566 14.70 -1.07 -17.40
CA THR A 566 14.56 -1.61 -16.03
C THR A 566 13.15 -2.18 -15.79
N ASN A 567 12.69 -3.01 -16.72
CA ASN A 567 11.35 -3.62 -16.72
C ASN A 567 11.29 -4.97 -16.00
N GLY A 568 12.41 -5.68 -15.94
CA GLY A 568 12.52 -6.99 -15.34
C GLY A 568 12.74 -6.93 -13.83
N VAL A 569 12.19 -7.93 -13.13
CA VAL A 569 12.30 -8.10 -11.67
C VAL A 569 13.60 -8.85 -11.32
N TYR A 570 14.73 -8.35 -11.81
CA TYR A 570 16.04 -8.94 -11.59
C TYR A 570 17.14 -7.88 -11.66
N ARG A 571 18.28 -8.16 -11.03
CA ARG A 571 19.45 -7.29 -11.03
C ARG A 571 20.54 -7.82 -11.94
N VAL A 572 21.33 -6.95 -12.56
CA VAL A 572 22.40 -7.38 -13.48
C VAL A 572 23.78 -7.03 -12.94
N LEU A 573 24.61 -8.06 -12.76
CA LEU A 573 26.01 -7.95 -12.36
C LEU A 573 26.92 -7.99 -13.58
N TYR A 574 27.60 -6.87 -13.84
CA TYR A 574 28.64 -6.76 -14.87
C TYR A 574 30.04 -6.81 -14.26
N THR A 575 31.04 -7.09 -15.08
CA THR A 575 32.45 -6.90 -14.68
C THR A 575 32.73 -5.41 -14.39
N PRO A 576 33.69 -5.08 -13.49
CA PRO A 576 34.02 -3.69 -13.17
C PRO A 576 34.38 -2.85 -14.41
N GLU A 577 35.09 -3.44 -15.37
CA GLU A 577 35.49 -2.78 -16.62
C GLU A 577 34.25 -2.43 -17.47
N ARG A 578 33.33 -3.39 -17.65
CA ARG A 578 32.10 -3.17 -18.41
C ARG A 578 31.16 -2.19 -17.70
N LEU A 579 31.06 -2.25 -16.37
CA LEU A 579 30.26 -1.30 -15.59
C LEU A 579 30.78 0.14 -15.77
N THR A 580 32.09 0.34 -15.80
CA THR A 580 32.70 1.65 -16.03
C THR A 580 32.37 2.18 -17.43
N GLN A 581 32.42 1.31 -18.44
CA GLN A 581 32.02 1.68 -19.82
C GLN A 581 30.53 2.04 -19.91
N ILE A 582 29.67 1.27 -19.25
CA ILE A 582 28.22 1.55 -19.17
C ILE A 582 27.97 2.88 -18.46
N ALA A 583 28.66 3.15 -17.34
CA ALA A 583 28.53 4.41 -16.62
C ALA A 583 29.00 5.61 -17.45
N ALA A 584 30.09 5.46 -18.19
CA ALA A 584 30.59 6.50 -19.09
C ALA A 584 29.62 6.78 -20.25
N GLU A 585 29.00 5.74 -20.81
CA GLU A 585 27.95 5.88 -21.83
C GLU A 585 26.66 6.50 -21.27
N ALA A 586 26.28 6.14 -20.04
CA ALA A 586 25.13 6.70 -19.34
C ALA A 586 25.27 8.21 -19.09
N ALA A 587 26.50 8.69 -18.87
CA ALA A 587 26.79 10.09 -18.58
C ALA A 587 26.88 11.00 -19.83
N LYS A 588 26.71 10.46 -21.05
CA LYS A 588 26.75 11.24 -22.30
C LYS A 588 25.43 11.97 -22.57
N ASP A 589 25.51 13.10 -23.25
CA ASP A 589 24.32 13.86 -23.69
C ASP A 589 23.49 13.06 -24.70
N ASP A 590 24.14 12.36 -25.64
CA ASP A 590 23.52 11.49 -26.65
C ASP A 590 23.42 10.01 -26.21
N SER A 591 23.27 9.77 -24.91
CA SER A 591 23.31 8.42 -24.32
C SER A 591 22.35 7.46 -25.02
N ALA A 592 22.84 6.25 -25.30
CA ALA A 592 22.04 5.13 -25.76
C ALA A 592 21.01 4.62 -24.74
N PHE A 593 21.18 4.98 -23.46
CA PHE A 593 20.38 4.49 -22.34
C PHE A 593 19.24 5.44 -21.99
N SER A 594 18.07 4.88 -21.67
CA SER A 594 16.93 5.69 -21.24
C SER A 594 17.09 6.21 -19.80
N LEU A 595 16.19 7.09 -19.38
CA LEU A 595 16.11 7.54 -17.99
C LEU A 595 15.97 6.35 -17.02
N GLU A 596 15.11 5.40 -17.37
CA GLU A 596 14.86 4.18 -16.61
C GLU A 596 16.11 3.29 -16.51
N ASP A 597 16.91 3.22 -17.57
CA ASP A 597 18.17 2.49 -17.56
C ASP A 597 19.17 3.13 -16.59
N ARG A 598 19.31 4.46 -16.61
CA ARG A 598 20.18 5.20 -15.69
C ARG A 598 19.75 5.03 -14.24
N MET A 599 18.44 5.10 -13.97
CA MET A 599 17.89 4.81 -12.64
C MET A 599 18.23 3.38 -12.20
N GLY A 600 17.97 2.39 -13.06
CA GLY A 600 18.28 1.00 -12.78
C GLY A 600 19.74 0.76 -12.43
N LEU A 601 20.67 1.43 -13.12
CA LEU A 601 22.11 1.35 -12.83
C LEU A 601 22.48 1.84 -11.43
N VAL A 602 21.92 2.97 -11.00
CA VAL A 602 22.16 3.53 -9.65
C VAL A 602 21.68 2.55 -8.58
N TYR A 603 20.44 2.04 -8.71
CA TYR A 603 19.88 1.13 -7.72
C TYR A 603 20.54 -0.26 -7.71
N ASP A 604 20.85 -0.83 -8.88
CA ASP A 604 21.49 -2.15 -8.99
C ASP A 604 22.89 -2.12 -8.39
N THR A 605 23.72 -1.15 -8.74
CA THR A 605 25.10 -1.10 -8.26
C THR A 605 25.19 -0.96 -6.74
N MET A 606 24.36 -0.13 -6.13
CA MET A 606 24.31 0.05 -4.67
C MET A 606 23.77 -1.20 -3.96
N SER A 607 22.81 -1.90 -4.56
CA SER A 607 22.28 -3.16 -4.01
C SER A 607 23.27 -4.33 -4.15
N LEU A 608 23.93 -4.43 -5.29
CA LEU A 608 24.98 -5.42 -5.56
C LEU A 608 26.19 -5.21 -4.63
N SER A 609 26.52 -3.96 -4.29
CA SER A 609 27.58 -3.69 -3.32
C SER A 609 27.18 -4.07 -1.89
N ARG A 610 25.93 -3.79 -1.49
CA ARG A 610 25.38 -4.25 -0.20
C ARG A 610 25.47 -5.78 -0.06
N ALA A 611 25.11 -6.50 -1.13
CA ALA A 611 25.22 -7.96 -1.20
C ALA A 611 26.66 -8.49 -1.28
N GLY A 612 27.68 -7.63 -1.37
CA GLY A 612 29.08 -8.04 -1.52
C GLY A 612 29.41 -8.69 -2.87
N LEU A 613 28.54 -8.56 -3.87
CA LEU A 613 28.75 -9.04 -5.24
C LEU A 613 29.57 -8.06 -6.09
N ALA A 614 29.55 -6.77 -5.72
CA ALA A 614 30.35 -5.71 -6.30
C ALA A 614 31.07 -4.90 -5.19
N LYS A 615 32.13 -4.18 -5.54
CA LYS A 615 32.79 -3.27 -4.59
C LYS A 615 31.97 -1.99 -4.42
N LEU A 616 31.93 -1.46 -3.20
CA LEU A 616 31.26 -0.20 -2.90
C LEU A 616 31.94 0.97 -3.61
N SER A 617 33.27 0.97 -3.70
CA SER A 617 34.03 1.93 -4.48
C SER A 617 33.60 2.01 -5.95
N SER A 618 33.26 0.89 -6.58
CA SER A 618 32.73 0.88 -7.96
C SER A 618 31.36 1.55 -8.06
N ALA A 619 30.46 1.29 -7.11
CA ALA A 619 29.14 1.93 -7.07
C ALA A 619 29.23 3.44 -6.83
N LEU A 620 30.08 3.88 -5.90
CA LEU A 620 30.29 5.31 -5.63
C LEU A 620 30.98 6.04 -6.79
N THR A 621 31.87 5.36 -7.52
CA THR A 621 32.48 5.92 -8.73
C THR A 621 31.45 6.12 -9.83
N LEU A 622 30.48 5.21 -9.99
CA LEU A 622 29.35 5.42 -10.90
C LEU A 622 28.55 6.66 -10.52
N VAL A 623 28.20 6.82 -9.23
CA VAL A 623 27.50 8.01 -8.74
C VAL A 623 28.28 9.29 -9.02
N GLU A 624 29.60 9.26 -8.87
CA GLU A 624 30.44 10.41 -9.21
C GLU A 624 30.47 10.71 -10.72
N LEU A 625 30.50 9.71 -11.59
CA LEU A 625 30.44 9.92 -13.03
C LEU A 625 29.12 10.58 -13.45
N LEU A 626 28.03 10.25 -12.74
CA LEU A 626 26.71 10.87 -12.91
C LEU A 626 26.57 12.24 -12.21
N LYS A 627 27.62 12.80 -11.59
CA LYS A 627 27.54 14.13 -10.94
C LYS A 627 27.17 15.27 -11.90
N ASN A 628 27.46 15.07 -13.19
CA ASN A 628 27.14 16.00 -14.26
C ASN A 628 25.87 15.60 -15.02
N GLU A 629 25.05 14.68 -14.49
CA GLU A 629 23.75 14.32 -15.08
C GLU A 629 22.94 15.60 -15.32
N LYS A 630 22.78 15.94 -16.60
CA LYS A 630 22.18 17.19 -17.08
C LYS A 630 20.90 16.91 -17.88
N GLU A 631 20.23 18.01 -18.21
CA GLU A 631 18.97 18.13 -18.94
C GLU A 631 18.82 17.06 -20.04
N CYS A 632 17.72 16.27 -20.01
CA CYS A 632 17.38 15.40 -21.14
C CYS A 632 16.95 16.29 -22.32
N GLU A 633 17.72 16.31 -23.41
CA GLU A 633 17.51 17.20 -24.57
C GLU A 633 16.13 17.10 -25.26
N SER A 634 15.34 16.05 -25.01
CA SER A 634 14.01 15.91 -25.64
C SER A 634 12.87 16.61 -24.89
N SER A 635 13.13 17.22 -23.73
CA SER A 635 12.13 17.99 -22.98
C SER A 635 12.85 18.83 -21.93
N SER A 636 12.61 20.13 -21.89
CA SER A 636 13.28 21.19 -21.11
C SER A 636 13.33 21.02 -19.57
N PHE A 637 13.63 19.82 -19.04
CA PHE A 637 13.43 19.41 -17.65
C PHE A 637 14.61 18.57 -17.12
N PHE A 638 14.98 18.77 -15.87
CA PHE A 638 16.03 18.00 -15.18
C PHE A 638 15.59 16.56 -14.89
N CYS A 639 16.53 15.61 -14.89
CA CYS A 639 16.29 14.20 -14.51
C CYS A 639 16.21 14.03 -12.98
N TYR A 640 15.21 14.64 -12.33
CA TYR A 640 14.98 14.57 -10.88
C TYR A 640 15.06 13.15 -10.33
N LEU A 641 14.50 12.17 -11.05
CA LEU A 641 14.41 10.77 -10.58
C LEU A 641 15.78 10.08 -10.42
N VAL A 642 16.78 10.40 -11.24
CA VAL A 642 18.15 9.86 -11.08
C VAL A 642 18.78 10.45 -9.82
N TRP A 643 18.66 11.77 -9.64
CA TRP A 643 19.15 12.46 -8.45
C TRP A 643 18.45 11.98 -7.18
N GLN A 644 17.16 11.67 -7.26
CA GLN A 644 16.39 11.07 -6.17
C GLN A 644 17.00 9.72 -5.78
N GLY A 645 17.22 8.82 -6.75
CA GLY A 645 17.84 7.53 -6.49
C GLY A 645 19.24 7.66 -5.88
N ILE A 646 20.05 8.61 -6.35
CA ILE A 646 21.36 8.92 -5.75
C ILE A 646 21.19 9.36 -4.29
N GLY A 647 20.30 10.32 -4.03
CA GLY A 647 20.06 10.87 -2.68
C GLY A 647 19.54 9.83 -1.69
N GLU A 648 18.64 8.94 -2.13
CA GLU A 648 18.11 7.82 -1.34
C GLU A 648 19.21 6.81 -0.97
N ASN A 649 19.95 6.31 -1.96
CA ASN A 649 20.98 5.30 -1.73
C ASN A 649 22.16 5.84 -0.90
N LEU A 650 22.57 7.10 -1.12
CA LEU A 650 23.55 7.74 -0.25
C LEU A 650 22.97 7.88 1.17
N GLY A 651 21.69 8.28 1.26
CA GLY A 651 20.82 8.27 2.46
C GLY A 651 21.02 7.03 3.31
N ASP A 652 20.72 5.89 2.69
CA ASP A 652 20.80 4.56 3.27
C ASP A 652 22.22 4.18 3.65
N LEU A 653 23.22 4.48 2.81
CA LEU A 653 24.61 4.18 3.12
C LEU A 653 25.06 4.83 4.44
N LYS A 654 24.73 6.11 4.63
CA LYS A 654 24.99 6.80 5.90
C LYS A 654 24.24 6.19 7.07
N SER A 655 22.99 5.76 6.83
CA SER A 655 22.15 5.13 7.85
C SER A 655 22.74 3.81 8.36
N ILE A 656 23.51 3.09 7.53
CA ILE A 656 24.20 1.84 7.89
C ILE A 656 25.42 2.12 8.76
N TRP A 657 26.25 3.10 8.39
CA TRP A 657 27.47 3.50 9.13
C TRP A 657 27.20 4.52 10.25
N TRP A 658 25.98 4.58 10.77
CA TRP A 658 25.58 5.62 11.73
C TRP A 658 26.40 5.66 13.03
N GLU A 659 27.05 4.56 13.41
CA GLU A 659 27.96 4.46 14.57
C GLU A 659 29.42 4.80 14.24
N HIS A 660 29.73 5.13 12.99
CA HIS A 660 31.06 5.51 12.51
C HIS A 660 31.09 7.01 12.15
N PRO A 661 31.21 7.92 13.14
CA PRO A 661 31.07 9.36 12.93
C PRO A 661 32.02 9.91 11.87
N GLU A 662 33.28 9.44 11.82
CA GLU A 662 34.26 9.88 10.82
C GLU A 662 33.84 9.53 9.39
N ILE A 663 33.34 8.31 9.17
CA ILE A 663 32.83 7.86 7.86
C ILE A 663 31.59 8.67 7.48
N THR A 664 30.65 8.85 8.42
CA THR A 664 29.44 9.63 8.14
C THR A 664 29.74 11.09 7.79
N ALA A 665 30.74 11.70 8.43
CA ALA A 665 31.16 13.07 8.12
C ALA A 665 31.79 13.19 6.72
N LYS A 666 32.61 12.20 6.31
CA LYS A 666 33.16 12.12 4.95
C LYS A 666 32.08 11.85 3.90
N LEU A 667 31.08 11.01 4.20
CA LEU A 667 29.92 10.80 3.34
C LEU A 667 29.08 12.07 3.20
N ASP A 668 28.88 12.82 4.28
CA ASP A 668 28.20 14.12 4.23
C ASP A 668 28.98 15.11 3.36
N ALA A 669 30.32 15.12 3.43
CA ALA A 669 31.15 15.93 2.54
C ALA A 669 30.99 15.56 1.06
N PHE A 670 30.96 14.26 0.74
CA PHE A 670 30.70 13.79 -0.62
C PHE A 670 29.31 14.21 -1.10
N ARG A 671 28.26 14.05 -0.27
CA ARG A 671 26.91 14.54 -0.60
C ARG A 671 26.89 16.05 -0.86
N ARG A 672 27.54 16.86 -0.03
CA ARG A 672 27.61 18.31 -0.25
C ARG A 672 28.25 18.63 -1.61
N SER A 673 29.31 17.92 -2.00
CA SER A 673 29.96 18.10 -3.30
C SER A 673 29.05 17.84 -4.51
N LEU A 674 28.01 17.01 -4.34
CA LEU A 674 27.03 16.69 -5.37
C LEU A 674 25.85 17.68 -5.39
N PHE A 675 25.28 18.00 -4.22
CA PHE A 675 24.00 18.70 -4.13
C PHE A 675 24.12 20.21 -3.90
N VAL A 676 25.19 20.73 -3.29
CA VAL A 676 25.36 22.18 -3.09
C VAL A 676 25.42 22.95 -4.43
N PRO A 677 26.13 22.48 -5.47
CA PRO A 677 26.10 23.14 -6.78
C PRO A 677 24.70 23.23 -7.40
N LEU A 678 23.83 22.25 -7.13
CA LEU A 678 22.44 22.28 -7.58
C LEU A 678 21.63 23.32 -6.82
N VAL A 679 21.86 23.50 -5.51
CA VAL A 679 21.22 24.56 -4.71
C VAL A 679 21.64 25.94 -5.22
N GLU A 680 22.94 26.14 -5.51
CA GLU A 680 23.45 27.40 -6.06
C GLU A 680 22.84 27.73 -7.44
N LYS A 681 22.65 26.71 -8.29
CA LYS A 681 22.02 26.86 -9.61
C LYS A 681 20.51 27.15 -9.53
N LEU A 682 19.78 26.44 -8.67
CA LEU A 682 18.31 26.46 -8.62
C LEU A 682 17.74 27.53 -7.67
N GLY A 683 18.53 28.00 -6.70
CA GLY A 683 18.11 28.95 -5.68
C GLY A 683 17.00 28.43 -4.75
N TYR A 684 16.33 29.34 -4.05
CA TYR A 684 15.33 29.04 -3.01
C TYR A 684 13.91 29.52 -3.35
N GLN A 685 13.72 30.11 -4.53
CA GLN A 685 12.43 30.67 -4.97
C GLN A 685 11.69 29.67 -5.84
N TYR A 686 10.36 29.61 -5.74
CA TYR A 686 9.50 28.72 -6.53
C TYR A 686 8.61 29.56 -7.46
N PRO A 687 9.05 29.88 -8.69
CA PRO A 687 8.27 30.67 -9.62
C PRO A 687 6.99 29.95 -10.06
N LYS A 688 5.91 30.69 -10.27
CA LYS A 688 4.68 30.13 -10.86
C LYS A 688 4.95 29.66 -12.30
N GLY A 689 4.54 28.43 -12.60
CA GLY A 689 4.73 27.83 -13.93
C GLY A 689 6.13 27.25 -14.18
N GLU A 690 6.99 27.22 -13.16
CA GLU A 690 8.24 26.47 -13.24
C GLU A 690 7.96 24.98 -13.49
N PRO A 691 8.80 24.29 -14.26
CA PRO A 691 8.67 22.85 -14.41
C PRO A 691 8.76 22.10 -13.09
N GLN A 692 7.87 21.13 -12.96
CA GLN A 692 7.70 20.32 -11.76
C GLN A 692 8.99 19.60 -11.33
N ASP A 693 9.69 18.95 -12.25
CA ASP A 693 10.94 18.23 -11.96
C ASP A 693 12.03 19.19 -11.44
N THR A 694 12.03 20.44 -11.89
CA THR A 694 12.95 21.47 -11.38
C THR A 694 12.63 21.83 -9.93
N SER A 695 11.35 22.02 -9.60
CA SER A 695 10.92 22.30 -8.22
C SER A 695 11.20 21.11 -7.28
N LEU A 696 10.97 19.88 -7.73
CA LEU A 696 11.28 18.66 -6.97
C LEU A 696 12.79 18.49 -6.77
N LEU A 697 13.60 18.72 -7.81
CA LEU A 697 15.05 18.69 -7.72
C LEU A 697 15.59 19.75 -6.77
N ARG A 698 15.01 20.97 -6.77
CA ARG A 698 15.36 22.02 -5.81
C ARG A 698 15.15 21.56 -4.38
N THR A 699 13.96 21.03 -4.08
CA THR A 699 13.63 20.50 -2.74
C THR A 699 14.58 19.39 -2.32
N LEU A 700 14.84 18.44 -3.21
CA LEU A 700 15.77 17.34 -2.97
C LEU A 700 17.20 17.86 -2.70
N ALA A 701 17.70 18.77 -3.53
CA ALA A 701 19.05 19.31 -3.40
C ALA A 701 19.22 20.06 -2.08
N ILE A 702 18.25 20.89 -1.68
CA ILE A 702 18.27 21.60 -0.39
C ILE A 702 18.20 20.60 0.78
N GLY A 703 17.34 19.58 0.70
CA GLY A 703 17.24 18.54 1.71
C GLY A 703 18.52 17.72 1.88
N GLN A 704 19.18 17.37 0.78
CA GLN A 704 20.44 16.63 0.79
C GLN A 704 21.62 17.49 1.25
N ALA A 705 21.70 18.75 0.79
CA ALA A 705 22.74 19.70 1.19
C ALA A 705 22.68 20.04 2.69
N THR A 706 21.51 19.90 3.32
CA THR A 706 21.33 20.12 4.76
C THR A 706 21.39 18.82 5.56
N SER A 707 21.62 17.64 4.96
CA SER A 707 21.64 16.38 5.71
C SER A 707 22.90 16.24 6.56
N GLY A 708 22.75 15.81 7.83
CA GLY A 708 23.89 15.58 8.73
C GLY A 708 24.72 16.82 9.01
N VAL A 709 26.02 16.74 8.75
CA VAL A 709 26.90 17.91 8.67
C VAL A 709 26.57 18.65 7.36
N GLY A 710 25.52 19.47 7.39
CA GLY A 710 25.05 20.19 6.22
C GLY A 710 25.91 21.40 5.85
N ASP A 711 25.60 22.02 4.72
CA ASP A 711 26.21 23.28 4.30
C ASP A 711 25.74 24.45 5.18
N GLU A 712 26.69 25.24 5.69
CA GLU A 712 26.41 26.34 6.62
C GLU A 712 25.57 27.46 6.00
N ALA A 713 25.79 27.78 4.73
CA ALA A 713 25.07 28.85 4.05
C ALA A 713 23.60 28.45 3.81
N VAL A 714 23.37 27.21 3.35
CA VAL A 714 22.02 26.66 3.16
C VAL A 714 21.27 26.59 4.49
N ILE A 715 21.92 26.09 5.56
CA ILE A 715 21.31 26.02 6.90
C ILE A 715 20.92 27.41 7.40
N LYS A 716 21.80 28.41 7.24
CA LYS A 716 21.55 29.79 7.68
C LYS A 716 20.33 30.40 6.98
N GLU A 717 20.18 30.18 5.67
CA GLU A 717 19.03 30.64 4.90
C GLU A 717 17.72 30.02 5.41
N LEU A 718 17.68 28.70 5.61
CA LEU A 718 16.47 28.01 6.07
C LEU A 718 16.07 28.43 7.50
N ARG A 719 17.05 28.59 8.39
CA ARG A 719 16.79 29.10 9.75
C ARG A 719 16.29 30.54 9.73
N GLY A 720 16.83 31.39 8.85
CA GLY A 720 16.37 32.76 8.67
C GLY A 720 14.90 32.84 8.28
N ARG A 721 14.45 31.95 7.38
CA ARG A 721 13.05 31.85 6.97
C ARG A 721 12.14 31.42 8.12
N PHE A 722 12.53 30.39 8.85
CA PHE A 722 11.77 29.92 10.02
C PHE A 722 11.65 31.01 11.09
N LYS A 723 12.75 31.71 11.39
CA LYS A 723 12.75 32.81 12.35
C LYS A 723 11.80 33.94 11.93
N LYS A 724 11.83 34.35 10.65
CA LYS A 724 10.91 35.37 10.14
C LYS A 724 9.45 34.92 10.27
N TYR A 725 9.16 33.65 9.97
CA TYR A 725 7.83 33.07 10.16
C TYR A 725 7.40 33.13 11.64
N GLN A 726 8.29 32.76 12.56
CA GLN A 726 8.03 32.78 14.00
C GLN A 726 7.75 34.20 14.52
N GLU A 727 8.49 35.22 14.04
CA GLU A 727 8.36 36.61 14.48
C GLU A 727 7.13 37.32 13.89
N THR A 728 6.79 37.03 12.64
CA THR A 728 5.77 37.79 11.88
C THR A 728 4.45 37.05 11.67
N GLY A 729 4.46 35.73 11.83
CA GLY A 729 3.35 34.86 11.40
C GLY A 729 3.16 34.79 9.88
N ASP A 730 4.04 35.42 9.10
CA ASP A 730 4.00 35.47 7.64
C ASP A 730 4.42 34.13 7.05
N ASP A 731 3.44 33.32 6.68
CA ASP A 731 3.62 32.00 6.07
C ASP A 731 4.17 32.06 4.64
N SER A 732 4.13 33.22 3.97
CA SER A 732 4.57 33.35 2.57
C SER A 732 6.08 33.12 2.39
N VAL A 733 6.84 33.18 3.48
CA VAL A 733 8.30 32.98 3.50
C VAL A 733 8.69 31.49 3.48
N ILE A 734 7.73 30.59 3.70
CA ILE A 734 7.90 29.14 3.73
C ILE A 734 7.19 28.53 2.52
N PRO A 735 7.91 28.22 1.43
CA PRO A 735 7.35 27.48 0.32
C PRO A 735 6.80 26.12 0.79
N ALA A 736 5.64 25.71 0.28
CA ALA A 736 4.98 24.47 0.69
C ALA A 736 5.87 23.23 0.50
N ASP A 737 6.67 23.18 -0.57
CA ASP A 737 7.61 22.09 -0.84
C ASP A 737 8.78 22.04 0.16
N LEU A 738 9.19 23.18 0.73
CA LEU A 738 10.30 23.28 1.67
C LEU A 738 9.87 23.25 3.14
N GLU A 739 8.58 23.35 3.44
CA GLU A 739 8.05 23.45 4.81
C GLU A 739 8.67 22.39 5.74
N ARG A 740 8.59 21.11 5.32
CA ARG A 740 9.15 19.99 6.11
C ARG A 740 10.65 20.13 6.33
N VAL A 741 11.40 20.54 5.30
CA VAL A 741 12.86 20.70 5.40
C VAL A 741 13.21 21.87 6.32
N ILE A 742 12.52 22.99 6.19
CA ILE A 742 12.71 24.19 7.02
C ILE A 742 12.45 23.87 8.48
N PHE A 743 11.31 23.24 8.80
CA PHE A 743 10.97 22.89 10.19
C PHE A 743 11.99 21.90 10.77
N THR A 744 12.38 20.89 10.00
CA THR A 744 13.38 19.89 10.42
C THR A 744 14.72 20.54 10.71
N VAL A 745 15.21 21.41 9.83
CA VAL A 745 16.50 22.11 9.98
C VAL A 745 16.44 23.09 11.17
N ALA A 746 15.32 23.79 11.34
CA ALA A 746 15.12 24.73 12.44
C ALA A 746 15.23 24.05 13.81
N VAL A 747 14.57 22.89 14.01
CA VAL A 747 14.66 22.15 15.28
C VAL A 747 16.01 21.46 15.45
N ARG A 748 16.55 20.88 14.37
CA ARG A 748 17.82 20.14 14.45
C ARG A 748 19.02 21.04 14.75
N GLU A 749 19.06 22.24 14.17
CA GLU A 749 20.15 23.21 14.34
C GLU A 749 19.82 24.33 15.35
N GLY A 750 18.59 24.36 15.85
CA GLY A 750 18.12 25.28 16.88
C GLY A 750 18.15 24.65 18.28
N GLY A 751 17.28 25.14 19.16
CA GLY A 751 17.15 24.67 20.54
C GLY A 751 15.70 24.63 21.02
N ARG A 752 15.51 24.86 22.32
CA ARG A 752 14.21 24.83 23.00
C ARG A 752 13.18 25.75 22.34
N GLU A 753 13.61 26.95 21.94
CA GLU A 753 12.73 27.97 21.35
C GLU A 753 12.08 27.49 20.05
N GLU A 754 12.89 26.98 19.11
CA GLU A 754 12.38 26.45 17.84
C GLU A 754 11.53 25.19 18.05
N TYR A 755 11.90 24.32 19.01
CA TYR A 755 11.11 23.15 19.36
C TYR A 755 9.71 23.52 19.88
N ASP A 756 9.63 24.45 20.84
CA ASP A 756 8.36 24.91 21.40
C ASP A 756 7.48 25.60 20.35
N ALA A 757 8.08 26.31 19.40
CA ALA A 757 7.37 26.88 18.25
C ALA A 757 6.75 25.78 17.37
N ILE A 758 7.49 24.72 17.07
CA ILE A 758 6.97 23.56 16.32
C ILE A 758 5.85 22.84 17.09
N VAL A 759 5.96 22.68 18.41
CA VAL A 759 4.88 22.08 19.23
C VAL A 759 3.59 22.92 19.16
N LYS A 760 3.69 24.25 19.13
CA LYS A 760 2.52 25.12 18.93
C LYS A 760 1.87 24.91 17.56
N ILE A 761 2.69 24.77 16.50
CA ILE A 761 2.20 24.46 15.15
C ILE A 761 1.53 23.09 15.11
N HIS A 762 2.11 22.08 15.76
CA HIS A 762 1.50 20.75 15.87
C HIS A 762 0.11 20.80 16.52
N ASN A 763 -0.04 21.59 17.59
CA ASN A 763 -1.29 21.69 18.35
C ASN A 763 -2.38 22.50 17.63
N LYS A 764 -1.99 23.44 16.76
CA LYS A 764 -2.91 24.26 15.96
C LYS A 764 -2.42 24.40 14.51
N PRO A 765 -2.42 23.30 13.73
CA PRO A 765 -1.89 23.31 12.38
C PRO A 765 -2.89 24.00 11.43
N LYS A 766 -2.38 24.73 10.44
CA LYS A 766 -3.23 25.30 9.39
C LYS A 766 -3.69 24.26 8.36
N THR A 767 -2.90 23.20 8.15
CA THR A 767 -3.20 22.11 7.23
C THR A 767 -2.77 20.75 7.82
N PRO A 768 -3.36 19.62 7.37
CA PRO A 768 -2.89 18.30 7.77
C PRO A 768 -1.41 18.05 7.48
N SER A 769 -0.91 18.50 6.32
CA SER A 769 0.50 18.39 5.94
C SER A 769 1.42 19.11 6.91
N GLN A 770 1.03 20.31 7.38
CA GLN A 770 1.80 21.09 8.34
C GLN A 770 1.93 20.39 9.69
N LYS A 771 0.89 19.68 10.13
CA LYS A 771 0.95 18.85 11.34
C LYS A 771 2.00 17.75 11.21
N ILE A 772 2.02 17.03 10.09
CA ILE A 772 3.00 15.96 9.83
C ILE A 772 4.41 16.55 9.75
N SER A 773 4.59 17.68 9.06
CA SER A 773 5.87 18.41 9.01
C SER A 773 6.37 18.76 10.42
N ALA A 774 5.48 19.20 11.31
CA ALA A 774 5.81 19.49 12.70
C ALA A 774 6.23 18.24 13.50
N ILE A 775 5.50 17.12 13.38
CA ILE A 775 5.86 15.85 14.01
C ILE A 775 7.27 15.39 13.58
N VAL A 776 7.53 15.46 12.27
CA VAL A 776 8.85 15.08 11.73
C VAL A 776 9.94 15.99 12.29
N ALA A 777 9.69 17.29 12.39
CA ALA A 777 10.66 18.23 12.96
C ALA A 777 10.95 17.99 14.45
N MET A 778 9.95 17.65 15.26
CA MET A 778 10.13 17.35 16.69
C MET A 778 11.16 16.22 16.92
N GLY A 779 11.07 15.13 16.14
CA GLY A 779 12.01 14.01 16.25
C GLY A 779 13.42 14.29 15.71
N ALA A 780 13.65 15.45 15.08
CA ALA A 780 14.96 15.83 14.51
C ALA A 780 15.88 16.54 15.51
N ALA A 781 15.45 16.78 16.75
CA ALA A 781 16.22 17.47 17.78
C ALA A 781 17.58 16.80 18.06
N LYS A 782 18.63 17.60 18.30
CA LYS A 782 19.96 17.12 18.72
C LYS A 782 20.12 16.95 20.23
N ASN A 783 19.25 17.60 21.02
CA ASN A 783 19.24 17.53 22.49
C ASN A 783 18.41 16.33 22.95
N GLU A 784 19.02 15.48 23.78
CA GLU A 784 18.40 14.26 24.33
C GLU A 784 17.17 14.56 25.19
N GLU A 785 17.16 15.66 25.95
CA GLU A 785 15.99 16.07 26.75
C GLU A 785 14.76 16.35 25.86
N LEU A 786 14.96 17.00 24.70
CA LEU A 786 13.88 17.26 23.74
C LEU A 786 13.37 15.97 23.09
N LEU A 787 14.27 15.00 22.86
CA LEU A 787 13.90 13.69 22.33
C LEU A 787 13.12 12.87 23.35
N GLU A 788 13.49 12.91 24.64
CA GLU A 788 12.70 12.30 25.71
C GLU A 788 11.31 12.94 25.84
N GLU A 789 11.21 14.25 25.71
CA GLU A 789 9.92 14.94 25.65
C GLU A 789 9.10 14.52 24.44
N THR A 790 9.74 14.35 23.27
CA THR A 790 9.08 13.82 22.07
C THR A 790 8.54 12.40 22.33
N LEU A 791 9.31 11.52 22.97
CA LEU A 791 8.87 10.17 23.33
C LEU A 791 7.69 10.18 24.31
N LYS A 792 7.73 11.04 25.33
CA LYS A 792 6.62 11.25 26.28
C LYS A 792 5.39 11.85 25.59
N PHE A 793 5.58 12.66 24.56
CA PHE A 793 4.50 13.23 23.77
C PHE A 793 3.69 12.15 23.05
N ILE A 794 4.34 11.06 22.62
CA ILE A 794 3.68 9.92 21.94
C ILE A 794 2.61 9.27 22.83
N THR A 795 2.88 9.07 24.12
CA THR A 795 1.92 8.45 25.03
C THR A 795 0.83 9.42 25.48
N SER A 796 1.18 10.69 25.69
CA SER A 796 0.32 11.66 26.37
C SER A 796 -0.57 12.49 25.44
N HIS A 797 -0.12 12.78 24.22
CA HIS A 797 -0.78 13.75 23.33
C HIS A 797 -0.87 13.29 21.88
N ALA A 798 -0.15 12.24 21.46
CA ALA A 798 -0.24 11.73 20.11
C ALA A 798 -1.48 10.84 19.91
N ARG A 799 -2.19 11.12 18.82
CA ARG A 799 -3.25 10.24 18.31
C ARG A 799 -2.63 8.99 17.72
N ASP A 800 -3.34 7.87 17.78
CA ASP A 800 -2.88 6.54 17.36
C ASP A 800 -2.29 6.55 15.94
N GLN A 801 -2.95 7.24 15.01
CA GLN A 801 -2.51 7.40 13.61
C GLN A 801 -1.21 8.20 13.42
N ASP A 802 -0.88 9.09 14.37
CA ASP A 802 0.23 10.04 14.26
C ASP A 802 1.51 9.40 14.82
N VAL A 803 1.36 8.36 15.64
CA VAL A 803 2.46 7.59 16.28
C VAL A 803 3.46 7.08 15.25
N ILE A 804 3.00 6.61 14.09
CA ILE A 804 3.88 6.13 13.02
C ILE A 804 4.85 7.22 12.52
N TYR A 805 4.40 8.48 12.45
CA TYR A 805 5.26 9.59 12.02
C TYR A 805 6.30 9.96 13.08
N PHE A 806 5.96 9.84 14.37
CA PHE A 806 6.93 10.01 15.45
C PHE A 806 8.02 8.93 15.39
N PHE A 807 7.63 7.65 15.28
CA PHE A 807 8.57 6.53 15.17
C PHE A 807 9.47 6.68 13.94
N ARG A 808 8.88 7.05 12.79
CA ARG A 808 9.65 7.31 11.56
C ARG A 808 10.67 8.41 11.75
N SER A 809 10.29 9.54 12.36
CA SER A 809 11.21 10.65 12.58
C SER A 809 12.36 10.28 13.54
N LEU A 810 12.04 9.64 14.66
CA LEU A 810 13.02 9.20 15.65
C LEU A 810 13.98 8.15 15.07
N THR A 811 13.50 7.28 14.18
CA THR A 811 14.33 6.30 13.45
C THR A 811 15.37 6.97 12.55
N MET A 812 14.98 8.08 11.89
CA MET A 812 15.87 8.86 11.03
C MET A 812 16.93 9.64 11.83
N ASN A 813 16.73 9.84 13.13
CA ASN A 813 17.67 10.53 14.01
C ASN A 813 18.61 9.54 14.71
N ASN A 814 19.89 9.55 14.33
CA ASN A 814 20.90 8.64 14.88
C ASN A 814 20.99 8.68 16.42
N LYS A 815 20.77 9.84 17.05
CA LYS A 815 20.79 9.95 18.53
C LYS A 815 19.57 9.33 19.19
N ALA A 816 18.42 9.39 18.52
CA ALA A 816 17.16 8.89 19.07
C ALA A 816 16.99 7.38 18.89
N ARG A 817 17.70 6.75 17.95
CA ARG A 817 17.61 5.30 17.65
C ARG A 817 17.61 4.41 18.88
N ARG A 818 18.66 4.46 19.71
CA ARG A 818 18.76 3.63 20.92
C ARG A 818 17.69 3.99 21.96
N MET A 819 17.29 5.27 22.05
CA MET A 819 16.20 5.73 22.93
C MET A 819 14.85 5.16 22.50
N LEU A 820 14.59 5.11 21.19
CA LEU A 820 13.36 4.58 20.61
C LEU A 820 13.22 3.08 20.86
N THR A 821 14.30 2.30 20.68
CA THR A 821 14.29 0.87 21.00
C THR A 821 14.01 0.64 22.48
N LYS A 822 14.66 1.40 23.37
CA LYS A 822 14.42 1.32 24.81
C LYS A 822 12.98 1.66 25.17
N TYR A 823 12.45 2.74 24.60
CA TYR A 823 11.05 3.13 24.79
C TYR A 823 10.07 2.04 24.34
N LEU A 824 10.31 1.41 23.18
CA LEU A 824 9.49 0.27 22.72
C LEU A 824 9.59 -0.90 23.71
N GLN A 825 10.76 -1.18 24.27
CA GLN A 825 10.94 -2.28 25.23
C GLN A 825 10.22 -2.02 26.55
N GLU A 826 10.25 -0.78 27.05
CA GLU A 826 9.61 -0.35 28.29
C GLU A 826 8.08 -0.28 28.16
N GLU A 827 7.57 0.22 27.03
CA GLU A 827 6.14 0.40 26.77
C GLU A 827 5.52 -0.72 25.91
N TYR A 828 6.23 -1.85 25.75
CA TYR A 828 5.87 -2.90 24.80
C TYR A 828 4.43 -3.39 24.96
N ASP A 829 4.01 -3.70 26.20
CA ASP A 829 2.67 -4.25 26.45
C ASP A 829 1.55 -3.22 26.16
N ALA A 830 1.82 -1.94 26.42
CA ALA A 830 0.88 -0.85 26.13
C ALA A 830 0.76 -0.61 24.63
N ILE A 831 1.88 -0.58 23.89
CA ILE A 831 1.91 -0.43 22.44
C ILE A 831 1.26 -1.65 21.77
N TYR A 832 1.60 -2.87 22.22
CA TYR A 832 1.02 -4.10 21.70
C TYR A 832 -0.50 -4.04 21.85
N LYS A 833 -1.02 -3.86 23.07
CA LYS A 833 -2.47 -3.81 23.31
C LYS A 833 -3.18 -2.70 22.54
N ARG A 834 -2.53 -1.54 22.37
CA ARG A 834 -3.11 -0.39 21.63
C ARG A 834 -3.24 -0.66 20.13
N PHE A 835 -2.28 -1.38 19.54
CA PHE A 835 -2.21 -1.59 18.09
C PHE A 835 -2.39 -3.06 17.66
N GLU A 836 -2.81 -3.95 18.56
CA GLU A 836 -2.89 -5.39 18.28
C GLU A 836 -3.94 -5.77 17.21
N GLY A 837 -4.80 -4.84 16.80
CA GLY A 837 -5.73 -4.99 15.70
C GLY A 837 -5.35 -4.24 14.42
N ASN A 838 -4.22 -3.52 14.40
CA ASN A 838 -3.86 -2.59 13.34
C ASN A 838 -2.63 -3.07 12.56
N PHE A 839 -2.57 -2.74 11.27
CA PHE A 839 -1.39 -3.00 10.43
C PHE A 839 -0.15 -2.25 10.94
N THR A 840 -0.37 -1.11 11.62
CA THR A 840 0.67 -0.22 12.14
C THR A 840 1.62 -0.88 13.14
N LEU A 841 1.18 -1.88 13.94
CA LEU A 841 2.02 -2.53 14.95
C LEU A 841 3.32 -3.11 14.36
N SER A 842 3.20 -3.79 13.22
CA SER A 842 4.34 -4.41 12.53
C SER A 842 5.38 -3.37 12.10
N SER A 843 4.91 -2.20 11.64
CA SER A 843 5.74 -1.08 11.23
C SER A 843 6.45 -0.43 12.43
N LEU A 844 5.76 -0.26 13.57
CA LEU A 844 6.36 0.30 14.78
C LEU A 844 7.50 -0.59 15.30
N VAL A 845 7.29 -1.91 15.35
CA VAL A 845 8.32 -2.87 15.76
C VAL A 845 9.53 -2.79 14.83
N SER A 846 9.30 -2.88 13.51
CA SER A 846 10.39 -2.87 12.52
C SER A 846 11.16 -1.54 12.52
N MET A 847 10.49 -0.40 12.62
CA MET A 847 11.13 0.93 12.68
C MET A 847 12.05 1.07 13.92
N SER A 848 11.69 0.47 15.04
CA SER A 848 12.46 0.56 16.28
C SER A 848 13.71 -0.33 16.35
N ILE A 849 13.90 -1.26 15.42
CA ILE A 849 15.00 -2.25 15.50
C ILE A 849 15.79 -2.44 14.19
N SER A 850 15.19 -2.22 13.02
CA SER A 850 15.81 -2.55 11.72
C SER A 850 17.04 -1.71 11.35
N PHE A 851 17.32 -0.65 12.10
CA PHE A 851 18.42 0.27 11.83
C PHE A 851 19.78 -0.19 12.37
N TYR A 852 19.82 -1.20 13.24
CA TYR A 852 21.06 -1.70 13.85
C TYR A 852 22.01 -2.31 12.80
N SER A 853 23.30 -2.21 13.10
CA SER A 853 24.38 -2.69 12.22
C SER A 853 25.40 -3.57 12.96
N THR A 854 25.14 -3.99 14.20
CA THR A 854 26.08 -4.80 14.99
C THR A 854 25.48 -6.15 15.39
N LYS A 855 26.34 -7.16 15.54
CA LYS A 855 25.95 -8.48 16.04
C LYS A 855 25.41 -8.43 17.49
N ALA A 856 25.99 -7.59 18.34
CA ALA A 856 25.54 -7.46 19.73
C ALA A 856 24.10 -6.91 19.83
N ASP A 857 23.76 -5.92 18.98
CA ASP A 857 22.40 -5.40 18.91
C ASP A 857 21.43 -6.46 18.35
N TYR A 858 21.86 -7.24 17.34
CA TYR A 858 21.08 -8.37 16.83
C TYR A 858 20.71 -9.36 17.96
N ASP A 859 21.72 -9.81 18.73
CA ASP A 859 21.54 -10.80 19.79
C ASP A 859 20.61 -10.25 20.90
N THR A 860 20.71 -8.94 21.19
CA THR A 860 19.88 -8.26 22.18
C THR A 860 18.42 -8.16 21.74
N VAL A 861 18.18 -7.81 20.48
CA VAL A 861 16.83 -7.74 19.90
C VAL A 861 16.20 -9.13 19.85
N GLU A 862 16.94 -10.13 19.37
CA GLU A 862 16.47 -11.52 19.32
C GLU A 862 16.11 -12.04 20.71
N ALA A 863 16.94 -11.77 21.72
CA ALA A 863 16.68 -12.15 23.11
C ALA A 863 15.42 -11.48 23.68
N PHE A 864 15.14 -10.22 23.35
CA PHE A 864 13.97 -9.50 23.84
C PHE A 864 12.65 -10.10 23.33
N PHE A 865 12.60 -10.51 22.05
CA PHE A 865 11.39 -11.09 21.45
C PHE A 865 11.22 -12.58 21.75
N LYS A 866 12.25 -13.26 22.28
CA LYS A 866 12.19 -14.67 22.63
C LYS A 866 11.14 -14.94 23.70
N GLY A 867 10.14 -15.77 23.36
CA GLY A 867 9.05 -16.15 24.26
C GLY A 867 7.89 -15.16 24.33
N LYS A 868 7.91 -14.07 23.56
CA LYS A 868 6.76 -13.18 23.38
C LYS A 868 5.85 -13.71 22.27
N ASP A 869 4.56 -13.39 22.38
CA ASP A 869 3.63 -13.59 21.27
C ASP A 869 3.94 -12.60 20.14
N THR A 870 4.39 -13.14 19.02
CA THR A 870 4.75 -12.40 17.81
C THR A 870 3.87 -12.78 16.62
N SER A 871 2.82 -13.59 16.84
CA SER A 871 1.95 -14.13 15.78
C SER A 871 1.39 -13.07 14.82
N LYS A 872 1.19 -11.84 15.30
CA LYS A 872 0.66 -10.71 14.53
C LYS A 872 1.70 -9.97 13.67
N TYR A 873 3.00 -10.18 13.91
CA TYR A 873 4.07 -9.43 13.23
C TYR A 873 5.36 -10.26 13.02
N ASN A 874 5.29 -11.59 13.11
CA ASN A 874 6.43 -12.49 13.03
C ASN A 874 7.19 -12.34 11.71
N LYS A 875 6.50 -12.14 10.58
CA LYS A 875 7.14 -11.89 9.28
C LYS A 875 7.96 -10.60 9.31
N SER A 876 7.35 -9.50 9.76
CA SER A 876 8.03 -8.20 9.85
C SER A 876 9.20 -8.21 10.83
N LEU A 877 9.10 -8.95 11.95
CA LEU A 877 10.21 -9.14 12.89
C LEU A 877 11.36 -9.92 12.24
N ALA A 878 11.07 -11.03 11.55
CA ALA A 878 12.09 -11.81 10.83
C ALA A 878 12.79 -10.97 9.75
N GLN A 879 12.03 -10.17 9.00
CA GLN A 879 12.56 -9.24 8.00
C GLN A 879 13.43 -8.13 8.60
N ALA A 880 13.07 -7.64 9.78
CA ALA A 880 13.88 -6.66 10.50
C ALA A 880 15.20 -7.28 11.00
N LEU A 881 15.15 -8.50 11.54
CA LEU A 881 16.33 -9.25 11.96
C LEU A 881 17.27 -9.57 10.78
N ASP A 882 16.74 -9.97 9.62
CA ASP A 882 17.53 -10.15 8.40
C ASP A 882 18.18 -8.85 7.94
N SER A 883 17.47 -7.72 8.06
CA SER A 883 18.03 -6.41 7.72
C SER A 883 19.23 -6.06 8.61
N ILE A 884 19.16 -6.37 9.92
CA ILE A 884 20.30 -6.17 10.85
C ILE A 884 21.49 -7.04 10.42
N ARG A 885 21.25 -8.34 10.12
CA ARG A 885 22.30 -9.25 9.64
C ARG A 885 22.97 -8.75 8.37
N ALA A 886 22.18 -8.30 7.39
CA ALA A 886 22.67 -7.75 6.14
C ALA A 886 23.51 -6.49 6.35
N ARG A 887 23.07 -5.58 7.22
CA ARG A 887 23.82 -4.37 7.60
C ARG A 887 25.13 -4.70 8.29
N THR A 888 25.14 -5.60 9.27
CA THR A 888 26.35 -6.05 9.96
C THR A 888 27.36 -6.64 8.97
N ALA A 889 26.91 -7.58 8.12
CA ALA A 889 27.77 -8.18 7.11
C ALA A 889 28.31 -7.16 6.10
N TYR A 890 27.53 -6.12 5.77
CA TYR A 890 27.98 -5.06 4.89
C TYR A 890 29.04 -4.16 5.54
N VAL A 891 28.84 -3.76 6.80
CA VAL A 891 29.84 -2.99 7.56
C VAL A 891 31.15 -3.77 7.65
N GLU A 892 31.11 -5.06 8.00
CA GLU A 892 32.30 -5.91 8.12
C GLU A 892 33.10 -6.00 6.80
N ARG A 893 32.41 -6.07 5.66
CA ARG A 893 33.06 -6.29 4.35
C ARG A 893 33.49 -5.01 3.64
N ALA A 894 32.76 -3.91 3.78
CA ALA A 894 32.93 -2.71 2.95
C ALA A 894 33.59 -1.52 3.65
N THR A 895 33.77 -1.54 4.98
CA THR A 895 34.31 -0.39 5.72
C THR A 895 35.68 0.04 5.19
N GLU A 896 36.63 -0.88 5.02
CA GLU A 896 37.96 -0.52 4.50
C GLU A 896 37.94 0.02 3.08
N ASP A 897 37.11 -0.55 2.19
CA ASP A 897 36.96 -0.11 0.80
C ASP A 897 36.38 1.31 0.75
N LEU A 898 35.37 1.57 1.57
CA LEU A 898 34.74 2.87 1.73
C LEU A 898 35.72 3.92 2.26
N GLU A 899 36.46 3.60 3.32
CA GLU A 899 37.45 4.51 3.90
C GLU A 899 38.56 4.86 2.92
N LYS A 900 39.08 3.89 2.18
CA LYS A 900 40.10 4.10 1.14
C LYS A 900 39.57 5.00 0.02
N TRP A 901 38.35 4.74 -0.46
CA TRP A 901 37.73 5.55 -1.52
C TRP A 901 37.43 6.99 -1.06
N LEU A 902 36.98 7.17 0.19
CA LEU A 902 36.69 8.49 0.75
C LEU A 902 37.96 9.28 1.10
N SER A 903 39.06 8.61 1.47
CA SER A 903 40.31 9.28 1.86
C SER A 903 41.21 9.65 0.68
N GLY A 904 40.99 9.06 -0.49
CA GLY A 904 41.66 9.45 -1.74
C GLY A 904 41.14 10.75 -2.35
N ARG A 905 40.41 11.58 -1.58
CA ARG A 905 39.65 12.75 -2.04
C ARG A 905 39.91 13.96 -1.17
#